data_AF-A0AA44J1T8-F1
#
_entry.id   AF-A0AA44J1T8-F1
#
_cell.length_a   1.000
_cell.length_b   1.000
_cell.length_c   1.000
_cell.angle_alpha   90.00
_cell.angle_beta   90.00
_cell.angle_gamma   90.00
#
_symmetry.space_group_name_H-M   'P 1'
#
loop_
_entity.id
_entity.type
_entity.pdbx_description
1 polymer ?
#
loop_
_entity_poly.entity_id
_entity_poly.type
_entity_poly.pdbx_seq_one_letter_code
_entity_poly.pdbx_strand_id
1 'polypeptide(L)'
;MKSTTKAAVDQPRKNLPANATNLIADARNDITIPFYSGALQHQDDTLLQRGGGKGLKIYDEIVRDTHAGSMLDKRKKVLLARNWEVKPCSETPLDVAAADFCREVINDLSFDLVCEELLDATLKGFAVSEVVWMRKDNRIVPEKIVTHDQRRFSFGEDWRPRLLTWTNMRDGIELPERKYIVHRFGVKGNNPYGLGLGSRLFWPVLFKREGITFWLHFLEKFASPTVIGFTPYGTLPEEQAKLMNTLRQLRSSSALTAPIGTDIKFLEAARSGSVTYQDFLEYWDKQISICVTGETLTTDIGSSGSRAASETHAEMLELLVDSDADLLSGTLRKTLLTWLVEYNFPGAGVPHIWRVRAKNEKDAAEVGKAKAEAATAINDALMAVLATAGQIDDDDFAREYITSFGLTDHLSEKAIDALVEARFAFMEGGKRSRDLRKLAEESSMFAALFDGAPKKKLQRHDHDASFAEENGRIETLSDQLEATVERHFNRRLDAIREALDAPDFRSAQKAILSLAAVWSPSALATQIGDGLELAALQGREAAFLDGETEEDFADADVINQPFHEQIEFFRQKRVKPTKAWTDALRGVHDRAFVIAGATDTDMLTDFQNAIARAMEEGTGLEQFAKDFDRIVQRYGWQYKGERGWRTRVIFETNMRSAYMAGRLKQMRDPDVVKLRPYMEYRHGETRQPKIPRPFHQAWHGLVLRYDDPWWNTHFPPNDWLCSCGVRSLSLADLKRRGKDGPDMAPGDLTVPLIDPVSGKLIEQPQGIGYGWDYMPGDLWERGLVPSALTSDGSVTLENPLQPVEIDIAESVEALLKRSKPFKAKPLRDDVSREENIRSFLTPFGADLDQAVLFEDKAGHKLPISDQLFRGGDDTLTGDHADLTPLLAEAMMDPDEIWVGVARRHEKSGDAPDELVVNRRYVRADRKSGLMIAVEMGDRFWSAVVARGRDQTGALDMRRNGKLVFQRSKK
;
A
#
# COMPACT_ATOMS: atom_id res chain seq x y z
N MET A 1 -27.79 9.57 65.34
CA MET A 1 -26.76 8.90 64.53
C MET A 1 -25.61 9.87 64.30
N LYS A 2 -24.35 9.44 64.39
CA LYS A 2 -23.17 10.30 64.14
C LYS A 2 -22.83 10.26 62.65
N SER A 3 -22.70 11.43 62.02
CA SER A 3 -22.13 11.55 60.68
C SER A 3 -20.62 11.38 60.75
N THR A 4 -20.05 10.53 59.90
CA THR A 4 -18.60 10.32 59.78
C THR A 4 -18.10 10.80 58.43
N THR A 5 -17.87 12.10 58.31
CA THR A 5 -17.04 12.68 57.24
C THR A 5 -15.60 12.73 57.75
N LYS A 6 -14.73 11.83 57.25
CA LYS A 6 -13.30 11.89 57.56
C LYS A 6 -12.69 13.10 56.84
N ALA A 7 -12.25 14.10 57.61
CA ALA A 7 -11.36 15.12 57.08
C ALA A 7 -10.03 14.46 56.63
N ALA A 8 -9.56 14.82 55.44
CA ALA A 8 -8.23 14.41 54.99
C ALA A 8 -7.17 15.07 55.88
N VAL A 9 -6.21 14.28 56.36
CA VAL A 9 -5.12 14.79 57.20
C VAL A 9 -4.14 15.55 56.31
N ASP A 10 -3.98 16.84 56.61
CA ASP A 10 -3.04 17.72 55.92
C ASP A 10 -1.59 17.25 56.19
N GLN A 11 -0.97 16.61 55.19
CA GLN A 11 0.42 16.17 55.31
C GLN A 11 1.34 17.37 55.10
N PRO A 12 2.31 17.62 56.00
CA PRO A 12 3.25 18.73 55.81
C PRO A 12 4.02 18.54 54.51
N ARG A 13 3.96 19.55 53.63
CA ARG A 13 4.65 19.54 52.33
C ARG A 13 6.13 19.23 52.54
N LYS A 14 6.58 18.08 52.02
CA LYS A 14 8.00 17.71 52.06
C LYS A 14 8.79 18.68 51.18
N ASN A 15 9.90 19.19 51.68
CA ASN A 15 10.85 19.95 50.88
C ASN A 15 11.37 19.09 49.73
N LEU A 16 11.62 19.70 48.57
CA LEU A 16 12.30 19.05 47.47
C LEU A 16 13.69 18.56 47.92
N PRO A 17 14.11 17.33 47.59
CA PRO A 17 15.45 16.87 47.91
C PRO A 17 16.48 17.69 47.14
N ALA A 18 17.66 17.89 47.71
CA ALA A 18 18.66 18.86 47.22
C ALA A 18 19.18 18.60 45.79
N ASN A 19 18.95 17.40 45.25
CA ASN A 19 19.28 17.03 43.87
C ASN A 19 18.11 17.20 42.88
N ALA A 20 16.88 17.47 43.32
CA ALA A 20 15.73 17.64 42.43
C ALA A 20 15.80 18.93 41.58
N THR A 21 16.65 19.88 41.95
CA THR A 21 16.95 21.09 41.15
C THR A 21 18.03 20.86 40.10
N ASN A 22 18.75 19.74 40.16
CA ASN A 22 19.90 19.48 39.31
C ASN A 22 19.48 18.48 38.23
N LEU A 23 19.83 18.77 36.98
CA LEU A 23 19.62 17.79 35.92
C LEU A 23 20.60 16.63 36.09
N ILE A 24 20.08 15.40 36.08
CA ILE A 24 20.89 14.19 36.32
C ILE A 24 21.50 13.65 35.02
N ALA A 25 20.73 13.63 33.93
CA ALA A 25 21.25 13.34 32.59
C ALA A 25 21.69 14.68 31.97
N ASP A 26 23.00 14.96 32.00
CA ASP A 26 23.60 16.17 31.43
C ASP A 26 24.43 15.81 30.18
N ALA A 27 24.87 16.80 29.40
CA ALA A 27 25.68 16.50 28.21
C ALA A 27 26.98 15.75 28.56
N ARG A 28 27.52 15.89 29.78
CA ARG A 28 28.80 15.28 30.19
C ARG A 28 28.69 13.79 30.48
N ASN A 29 27.50 13.31 30.85
CA ASN A 29 27.22 11.88 31.06
C ASN A 29 26.37 11.24 29.95
N ASP A 30 26.08 11.98 28.89
CA ASP A 30 25.41 11.47 27.69
C ASP A 30 26.35 10.64 26.81
N ILE A 31 26.09 9.33 26.74
CA ILE A 31 26.83 8.37 25.92
C ILE A 31 26.61 8.54 24.40
N THR A 32 25.59 9.29 23.99
CA THR A 32 25.25 9.49 22.57
C THR A 32 26.02 10.63 21.91
N ILE A 33 26.75 11.43 22.70
CA ILE A 33 27.52 12.58 22.20
C ILE A 33 29.02 12.23 22.21
N PRO A 34 29.68 12.17 21.03
CA PRO A 34 31.08 11.75 20.95
C PRO A 34 32.04 12.75 21.63
N PHE A 35 33.14 12.20 22.17
CA PHE A 35 34.05 12.81 23.14
C PHE A 35 34.44 14.29 22.88
N TYR A 36 34.36 15.10 23.93
CA TYR A 36 34.29 16.56 23.84
C TYR A 36 35.60 17.34 23.66
N SER A 37 35.46 18.46 22.94
CA SER A 37 35.94 19.77 23.41
C SER A 37 34.73 20.63 23.76
N GLY A 38 34.91 21.72 24.52
CA GLY A 38 33.85 22.46 25.25
C GLY A 38 32.73 23.14 24.46
N ALA A 39 32.56 22.84 23.16
CA ALA A 39 31.38 23.14 22.37
C ALA A 39 30.81 21.86 21.72
N LEU A 40 29.48 21.73 21.78
CA LEU A 40 28.71 20.64 21.21
C LEU A 40 28.71 20.74 19.67
N GLN A 41 28.79 19.60 18.98
CA GLN A 41 28.64 19.52 17.52
C GLN A 41 27.17 19.40 17.12
N HIS A 42 26.85 19.71 15.86
CA HIS A 42 25.55 19.40 15.28
C HIS A 42 25.36 17.87 15.21
N GLN A 43 24.21 17.37 15.66
CA GLN A 43 23.82 15.95 15.53
C GLN A 43 23.01 15.66 14.24
N ASP A 44 23.11 16.55 13.25
CA ASP A 44 22.41 16.42 11.98
C ASP A 44 23.31 15.69 10.98
N ASP A 45 22.97 14.44 10.66
CA ASP A 45 23.74 13.59 9.74
C ASP A 45 23.96 14.22 8.37
N THR A 46 23.02 15.03 7.88
CA THR A 46 23.17 15.71 6.59
C THR A 46 24.22 16.81 6.68
N LEU A 47 24.25 17.58 7.79
CA LEU A 47 25.33 18.55 8.04
C LEU A 47 26.68 17.86 8.27
N LEU A 48 26.72 16.74 9.00
CA LEU A 48 27.93 15.99 9.30
C LEU A 48 28.55 15.36 8.04
N GLN A 49 27.73 14.69 7.22
CA GLN A 49 28.21 13.96 6.03
C GLN A 49 28.38 14.84 4.79
N ARG A 50 27.51 15.85 4.59
CA ARG A 50 27.45 16.67 3.36
C ARG A 50 27.72 18.15 3.58
N GLY A 51 27.60 18.66 4.80
CA GLY A 51 27.86 20.06 5.12
C GLY A 51 29.32 20.48 4.95
N GLY A 52 30.28 19.60 5.28
CA GLY A 52 31.71 19.88 5.14
C GLY A 52 32.10 21.26 5.71
N GLY A 53 32.88 22.05 4.96
CA GLY A 53 33.19 23.44 5.32
C GLY A 53 32.07 24.47 5.08
N LYS A 54 30.92 24.08 4.50
CA LYS A 54 29.77 24.97 4.29
C LYS A 54 28.83 25.03 5.50
N GLY A 55 28.70 23.92 6.25
CA GLY A 55 27.75 23.80 7.38
C GLY A 55 26.32 24.17 6.99
N LEU A 56 25.62 24.92 7.85
CA LEU A 56 24.24 25.39 7.64
C LEU A 56 23.99 26.14 6.32
N LYS A 57 25.05 26.61 5.62
CA LYS A 57 24.91 27.23 4.30
C LYS A 57 24.30 26.30 3.24
N ILE A 58 24.39 24.98 3.41
CA ILE A 58 23.71 24.04 2.49
C ILE A 58 22.17 24.18 2.58
N TYR A 59 21.64 24.66 3.70
CA TYR A 59 20.20 24.93 3.86
C TYR A 59 19.81 26.31 3.32
N ASP A 60 20.71 27.31 3.33
CA ASP A 60 20.51 28.55 2.54
C ASP A 60 20.41 28.24 1.04
N GLU A 61 21.10 27.20 0.56
CA GLU A 61 21.00 26.74 -0.82
C GLU A 61 19.64 26.07 -1.14
N ILE A 62 18.87 25.58 -0.15
CA ILE A 62 17.53 25.00 -0.35
C ILE A 62 16.51 26.06 -0.74
N VAL A 63 16.52 27.22 -0.08
CA VAL A 63 15.59 28.35 -0.31
C VAL A 63 15.69 28.90 -1.74
N ARG A 64 16.79 28.62 -2.45
CA ARG A 64 16.98 28.99 -3.86
C ARG A 64 16.23 28.10 -4.85
N ASP A 65 15.72 26.94 -4.43
CA ASP A 65 14.73 26.23 -5.24
C ASP A 65 13.38 26.95 -5.15
N THR A 66 12.78 27.24 -6.30
CA THR A 66 11.56 28.07 -6.37
C THR A 66 10.37 27.46 -5.65
N HIS A 67 10.27 26.12 -5.65
CA HIS A 67 9.16 25.41 -5.01
C HIS A 67 9.40 25.26 -3.51
N ALA A 68 10.59 24.80 -3.10
CA ALA A 68 10.93 24.70 -1.68
C ALA A 68 10.90 26.06 -0.97
N GLY A 69 11.44 27.11 -1.59
CA GLY A 69 11.34 28.48 -1.09
C GLY A 69 9.90 28.94 -0.94
N SER A 70 9.07 28.76 -1.99
CA SER A 70 7.66 29.16 -1.94
C SER A 70 6.85 28.42 -0.87
N MET A 71 7.12 27.13 -0.62
CA MET A 71 6.41 26.37 0.41
C MET A 71 6.83 26.79 1.82
N LEU A 72 8.13 27.07 2.04
CA LEU A 72 8.65 27.57 3.31
C LEU A 72 8.07 28.95 3.63
N ASP A 73 8.07 29.85 2.64
CA ASP A 73 7.47 31.18 2.78
C ASP A 73 5.96 31.10 3.02
N LYS A 74 5.23 30.23 2.32
CA LYS A 74 3.78 30.00 2.53
C LYS A 74 3.48 29.66 3.99
N ARG A 75 4.20 28.68 4.58
CA ARG A 75 4.04 28.29 6.00
C ARG A 75 4.32 29.46 6.96
N LYS A 76 5.39 30.23 6.73
CA LYS A 76 5.70 31.44 7.53
C LYS A 76 4.62 32.51 7.38
N LYS A 77 4.20 32.83 6.16
CA LYS A 77 3.28 33.94 5.88
C LYS A 77 1.85 33.67 6.37
N VAL A 78 1.39 32.41 6.36
CA VAL A 78 0.11 32.04 6.99
C VAL A 78 0.15 32.30 8.51
N LEU A 79 1.27 31.98 9.18
CA LEU A 79 1.47 32.33 10.59
C LEU A 79 1.42 33.85 10.81
N LEU A 80 2.18 34.60 10.01
CA LEU A 80 2.34 36.05 10.16
C LEU A 80 1.08 36.85 9.82
N ALA A 81 0.23 36.35 8.90
CA ALA A 81 -1.05 36.96 8.56
C ALA A 81 -2.08 36.92 9.71
N ARG A 82 -1.86 36.11 10.73
CA ARG A 82 -2.72 36.04 11.91
C ARG A 82 -2.45 37.19 12.88
N ASN A 83 -3.52 37.84 13.32
CA ASN A 83 -3.48 38.85 14.38
C ASN A 83 -2.91 38.25 15.68
N TRP A 84 -2.06 38.99 16.38
CA TRP A 84 -1.56 38.60 17.70
C TRP A 84 -2.37 39.25 18.82
N GLU A 85 -2.47 38.55 19.96
CA GLU A 85 -3.07 39.08 21.18
C GLU A 85 -2.15 38.85 22.39
N VAL A 86 -2.18 39.78 23.35
CA VAL A 86 -1.44 39.70 24.62
C VAL A 86 -2.44 39.65 25.76
N LYS A 87 -2.49 38.51 26.48
CA LYS A 87 -3.37 38.29 27.64
C LYS A 87 -2.59 38.31 28.95
N PRO A 88 -3.16 38.89 30.02
CA PRO A 88 -2.52 38.92 31.33
C PRO A 88 -2.40 37.52 31.94
N CYS A 89 -1.51 37.37 32.91
CA CYS A 89 -1.34 36.10 33.63
C CYS A 89 -2.48 35.84 34.63
N SER A 90 -3.09 36.89 35.17
CA SER A 90 -4.26 36.85 36.04
C SER A 90 -5.07 38.15 35.90
N GLU A 91 -6.25 38.21 36.51
CA GLU A 91 -7.07 39.44 36.58
C GLU A 91 -6.56 40.46 37.62
N THR A 92 -5.38 40.24 38.23
CA THR A 92 -4.84 41.22 39.17
C THR A 92 -4.44 42.52 38.45
N PRO A 93 -4.68 43.71 39.05
CA PRO A 93 -4.38 44.99 38.39
C PRO A 93 -2.92 45.14 37.94
N LEU A 94 -1.99 44.49 38.64
CA LEU A 94 -0.56 44.50 38.31
C LEU A 94 -0.26 43.67 37.03
N ASP A 95 -0.85 42.48 36.91
CA ASP A 95 -0.68 41.62 35.73
C ASP A 95 -1.36 42.20 34.49
N VAL A 96 -2.51 42.86 34.66
CA VAL A 96 -3.19 43.60 33.59
C VAL A 96 -2.32 44.76 33.10
N ALA A 97 -1.80 45.59 34.01
CA ALA A 97 -0.91 46.70 33.64
C ALA A 97 0.39 46.22 32.95
N ALA A 98 0.97 45.10 33.41
CA ALA A 98 2.14 44.50 32.78
C ALA A 98 1.82 43.94 31.38
N ALA A 99 0.65 43.34 31.18
CA ALA A 99 0.21 42.85 29.87
C ALA A 99 -0.07 43.99 28.88
N ASP A 100 -0.70 45.07 29.35
CA ASP A 100 -0.98 46.25 28.55
C ASP A 100 0.33 46.95 28.11
N PHE A 101 1.31 47.09 29.02
CA PHE A 101 2.65 47.58 28.66
C PHE A 101 3.35 46.68 27.63
N CYS A 102 3.32 45.36 27.81
CA CYS A 102 3.90 44.44 26.82
C CYS A 102 3.21 44.58 25.45
N ARG A 103 1.90 44.86 25.41
CA ARG A 103 1.16 45.14 24.18
C ARG A 103 1.58 46.46 23.54
N GLU A 104 1.80 47.53 24.33
CA GLU A 104 2.35 48.81 23.83
C GLU A 104 3.73 48.59 23.19
N VAL A 105 4.66 47.93 23.88
CA VAL A 105 6.02 47.69 23.40
C VAL A 105 6.06 46.86 22.12
N ILE A 106 5.19 45.85 22.00
CA ILE A 106 5.16 44.99 20.82
C ILE A 106 4.53 45.69 19.61
N ASN A 107 3.60 46.63 19.82
CA ASN A 107 3.09 47.51 18.75
C ASN A 107 4.15 48.51 18.26
N ASP A 108 5.03 49.01 19.14
CA ASP A 108 6.14 49.92 18.79
C ASP A 108 7.25 49.20 17.96
N LEU A 109 7.28 47.87 17.96
CA LEU A 109 8.28 47.06 17.23
C LEU A 109 7.76 46.55 15.88
N SER A 110 8.69 46.26 14.96
CA SER A 110 8.42 45.45 13.76
C SER A 110 8.23 43.96 14.11
N PHE A 111 7.23 43.65 14.94
CA PHE A 111 7.04 42.32 15.53
C PHE A 111 6.87 41.20 14.50
N ASP A 112 6.19 41.46 13.38
CA ASP A 112 6.05 40.48 12.29
C ASP A 112 7.41 40.10 11.68
N LEU A 113 8.31 41.07 11.47
CA LEU A 113 9.68 40.81 10.99
C LEU A 113 10.48 39.98 11.99
N VAL A 114 10.38 40.30 13.29
CA VAL A 114 11.05 39.52 14.35
C VAL A 114 10.51 38.08 14.39
N CYS A 115 9.20 37.88 14.24
CA CYS A 115 8.63 36.54 14.10
C CYS A 115 9.13 35.83 12.83
N GLU A 116 9.19 36.51 11.68
CA GLU A 116 9.64 35.94 10.41
C GLU A 116 11.10 35.48 10.44
N GLU A 117 11.98 36.29 11.03
CA GLU A 117 13.40 35.96 11.21
C GLU A 117 13.62 34.85 12.24
N LEU A 118 12.84 34.81 13.34
CA LEU A 118 12.89 33.70 14.28
C LEU A 118 12.43 32.38 13.64
N LEU A 119 11.43 32.42 12.75
CA LEU A 119 10.94 31.25 12.03
C LEU A 119 11.94 30.63 11.03
N ASP A 120 13.12 31.22 10.79
CA ASP A 120 14.24 30.52 10.13
C ASP A 120 14.67 29.25 10.87
N ALA A 121 14.35 29.15 12.18
CA ALA A 121 14.52 27.92 12.94
C ALA A 121 13.80 26.72 12.31
N THR A 122 12.65 26.91 11.64
CA THR A 122 11.91 25.82 10.96
C THR A 122 12.79 25.10 9.94
N LEU A 123 13.63 25.84 9.20
CA LEU A 123 14.55 25.27 8.21
C LEU A 123 15.85 24.77 8.84
N LYS A 124 16.45 25.54 9.76
CA LYS A 124 17.83 25.35 10.25
C LYS A 124 17.97 24.70 11.63
N GLY A 125 16.85 24.42 12.31
CA GLY A 125 16.80 23.92 13.69
C GLY A 125 16.76 25.02 14.75
N PHE A 126 17.38 26.18 14.50
CA PHE A 126 17.36 27.32 15.43
C PHE A 126 17.52 28.69 14.75
N ALA A 127 17.19 29.74 15.49
CA ALA A 127 17.42 31.15 15.13
C ALA A 127 17.77 31.95 16.38
N VAL A 128 18.58 33.01 16.21
CA VAL A 128 19.10 33.82 17.32
C VAL A 128 18.94 35.31 17.02
N SER A 129 18.18 36.02 17.86
CA SER A 129 17.93 37.45 17.73
C SER A 129 18.40 38.22 18.96
N GLU A 130 19.24 39.23 18.75
CA GLU A 130 19.77 40.09 19.79
C GLU A 130 18.78 41.22 20.11
N VAL A 131 18.49 41.43 21.40
CA VAL A 131 17.69 42.56 21.87
C VAL A 131 18.62 43.74 22.19
N VAL A 132 18.40 44.89 21.55
CA VAL A 132 19.08 46.15 21.90
C VAL A 132 18.16 46.92 22.84
N TRP A 133 18.52 46.95 24.13
CA TRP A 133 17.74 47.64 25.15
C TRP A 133 18.04 49.14 25.20
N MET A 134 17.00 49.94 25.37
CA MET A 134 17.08 51.37 25.68
C MET A 134 16.22 51.72 26.90
N ARG A 135 16.45 52.90 27.48
CA ARG A 135 15.57 53.48 28.48
C ARG A 135 14.68 54.54 27.81
N LYS A 136 13.36 54.31 27.82
CA LYS A 136 12.33 55.22 27.32
C LYS A 136 11.57 55.75 28.55
N ASP A 137 11.83 57.01 28.89
CA ASP A 137 11.38 57.64 30.14
C ASP A 137 11.76 56.82 31.40
N ASN A 138 10.77 56.36 32.17
CA ASN A 138 10.98 55.50 33.33
C ASN A 138 10.79 54.00 33.05
N ARG A 139 10.76 53.59 31.78
CA ARG A 139 10.65 52.18 31.36
C ARG A 139 11.90 51.72 30.59
N ILE A 140 12.21 50.43 30.68
CA ILE A 140 13.24 49.76 29.87
C ILE A 140 12.53 49.00 28.77
N VAL A 141 12.86 49.29 27.52
CA VAL A 141 12.22 48.75 26.32
C VAL A 141 13.26 48.35 25.28
N PRO A 142 12.98 47.38 24.40
CA PRO A 142 13.80 47.17 23.20
C PRO A 142 13.71 48.39 22.28
N GLU A 143 14.87 48.92 21.87
CA GLU A 143 15.00 49.86 20.74
C GLU A 143 14.77 49.12 19.42
N LYS A 144 15.37 47.93 19.32
CA LYS A 144 15.26 47.02 18.17
C LYS A 144 15.64 45.60 18.57
N ILE A 145 15.20 44.65 17.76
CA ILE A 145 15.62 43.25 17.82
C ILE A 145 16.27 42.93 16.47
N VAL A 146 17.45 42.30 16.48
CA VAL A 146 18.26 42.05 15.27
C VAL A 146 18.64 40.58 15.21
N THR A 147 18.20 39.87 14.17
CA THR A 147 18.59 38.48 13.97
C THR A 147 20.00 38.36 13.38
N HIS A 148 20.74 37.38 13.87
CA HIS A 148 22.11 37.10 13.47
C HIS A 148 22.21 35.73 12.79
N ASP A 149 23.18 35.59 11.88
CA ASP A 149 23.49 34.31 11.21
C ASP A 149 23.76 33.20 12.23
N GLN A 150 22.99 32.09 12.13
CA GLN A 150 23.09 30.93 13.02
C GLN A 150 24.52 30.39 13.17
N ARG A 151 25.34 30.47 12.10
CA ARG A 151 26.72 29.94 12.08
C ARG A 151 27.68 30.69 13.00
N ARG A 152 27.26 31.84 13.54
CA ARG A 152 28.00 32.58 14.56
C ARG A 152 27.78 32.01 15.96
N PHE A 153 26.91 31.02 16.15
CA PHE A 153 26.58 30.46 17.45
C PHE A 153 26.86 28.97 17.51
N SER A 154 27.35 28.53 18.67
CA SER A 154 27.45 27.13 19.07
C SER A 154 26.71 26.91 20.39
N PHE A 155 26.64 25.68 20.88
CA PHE A 155 26.12 25.40 22.23
C PHE A 155 27.23 24.79 23.11
N GLY A 156 27.29 25.19 24.38
CA GLY A 156 28.18 24.60 25.38
C GLY A 156 27.64 23.30 25.98
N GLU A 157 28.44 22.64 26.83
CA GLU A 157 28.06 21.44 27.61
C GLU A 157 26.83 21.64 28.52
N ASP A 158 26.50 22.90 28.83
CA ASP A 158 25.32 23.33 29.57
C ASP A 158 24.07 23.50 28.68
N TRP A 159 24.17 23.12 27.40
CA TRP A 159 23.23 23.42 26.31
C TRP A 159 22.85 24.89 26.20
N ARG A 160 23.68 25.81 26.71
CA ARG A 160 23.48 27.25 26.53
C ARG A 160 24.11 27.69 25.21
N PRO A 161 23.47 28.60 24.48
CA PRO A 161 24.05 29.20 23.29
C PRO A 161 25.31 29.99 23.66
N ARG A 162 26.28 30.00 22.75
CA ARG A 162 27.56 30.72 22.85
C ARG A 162 27.88 31.42 21.55
N LEU A 163 28.50 32.61 21.62
CA LEU A 163 28.89 33.38 20.45
C LEU A 163 30.32 33.02 20.03
N LEU A 164 30.48 32.54 18.80
CA LEU A 164 31.79 32.35 18.18
C LEU A 164 32.38 33.71 17.80
N THR A 165 33.65 33.91 18.16
CA THR A 165 34.40 35.15 17.93
C THR A 165 35.77 34.82 17.36
N TRP A 166 36.43 35.75 16.67
CA TRP A 166 37.79 35.52 16.14
C TRP A 166 38.80 35.09 17.22
N THR A 167 38.62 35.57 18.45
CA THR A 167 39.44 35.22 19.63
C THR A 167 39.05 33.88 20.27
N ASN A 168 37.84 33.38 20.01
CA ASN A 168 37.37 32.09 20.50
C ASN A 168 36.40 31.47 19.47
N MET A 169 36.98 30.89 18.42
CA MET A 169 36.25 30.26 17.31
C MET A 169 35.84 28.82 17.59
N ARG A 170 36.33 28.20 18.67
CA ARG A 170 36.06 26.80 19.01
C ARG A 170 34.95 26.68 20.05
N ASP A 171 35.17 27.24 21.23
CA ASP A 171 34.30 27.02 22.39
C ASP A 171 33.29 28.16 22.60
N GLY A 172 33.48 29.29 21.91
CA GLY A 172 32.63 30.48 22.00
C GLY A 172 32.68 31.21 23.35
N ILE A 173 32.14 32.42 23.40
CA ILE A 173 31.90 33.16 24.65
C ILE A 173 30.45 32.96 25.11
N GLU A 174 30.22 32.93 26.42
CA GLU A 174 28.86 32.85 26.99
C GLU A 174 28.05 34.11 26.60
N LEU A 175 26.76 33.93 26.29
CA LEU A 175 25.89 35.05 25.97
C LEU A 175 25.46 35.78 27.26
N PRO A 176 25.48 37.13 27.29
CA PRO A 176 24.94 37.88 28.42
C PRO A 176 23.46 37.55 28.69
N GLU A 177 23.08 37.54 29.96
CA GLU A 177 21.69 37.35 30.36
C GLU A 177 20.76 38.42 29.78
N ARG A 178 19.51 38.04 29.51
CA ARG A 178 18.45 38.92 28.95
C ARG A 178 18.80 39.64 27.64
N LYS A 179 19.78 39.12 26.87
CA LYS A 179 20.32 39.80 25.67
C LYS A 179 19.98 39.13 24.33
N TYR A 180 19.82 37.80 24.29
CA TYR A 180 19.60 37.04 23.06
C TYR A 180 18.39 36.10 23.17
N ILE A 181 17.41 36.30 22.29
CA ILE A 181 16.29 35.37 22.09
C ILE A 181 16.81 34.22 21.24
N VAL A 182 16.69 32.99 21.72
CA VAL A 182 17.04 31.78 20.96
C VAL A 182 15.80 30.93 20.77
N HIS A 183 15.30 30.91 19.53
CA HIS A 183 14.20 30.05 19.12
C HIS A 183 14.76 28.76 18.53
N ARG A 184 14.16 27.63 18.90
CA ARG A 184 14.61 26.28 18.50
C ARG A 184 13.41 25.47 18.04
N PHE A 185 13.63 24.67 17.01
CA PHE A 185 12.64 23.87 16.30
C PHE A 185 13.16 22.44 16.14
N GLY A 186 12.26 21.45 16.23
CA GLY A 186 12.62 20.04 16.06
C GLY A 186 13.67 19.53 17.07
N VAL A 187 13.69 20.07 18.29
CA VAL A 187 14.59 19.60 19.36
C VAL A 187 14.20 18.18 19.75
N LYS A 188 15.03 17.21 19.36
CA LYS A 188 14.92 15.79 19.72
C LYS A 188 16.10 15.39 20.60
N GLY A 189 15.82 14.67 21.69
CA GLY A 189 16.85 14.22 22.64
C GLY A 189 17.74 15.37 23.13
N ASN A 190 19.05 15.11 23.21
CA ASN A 190 20.03 16.03 23.76
C ASN A 190 20.70 16.95 22.71
N ASN A 191 20.08 17.12 21.54
CA ASN A 191 20.54 18.03 20.49
C ASN A 191 20.05 19.48 20.73
N PRO A 192 20.89 20.43 21.18
CA PRO A 192 20.46 21.80 21.46
C PRO A 192 20.26 22.65 20.21
N TYR A 193 20.83 22.25 19.06
CA TYR A 193 20.70 22.96 17.78
C TYR A 193 19.33 22.73 17.13
N GLY A 194 18.59 21.71 17.58
CA GLY A 194 17.37 21.25 16.91
C GLY A 194 17.66 20.47 15.61
N LEU A 195 16.60 19.94 15.01
CA LEU A 195 16.63 19.30 13.69
C LEU A 195 15.59 20.00 12.79
N GLY A 196 16.08 20.96 12.00
CA GLY A 196 15.25 21.70 11.06
C GLY A 196 14.82 20.86 9.85
N LEU A 197 13.80 21.34 9.12
CA LEU A 197 13.32 20.72 7.89
C LEU A 197 14.40 20.61 6.80
N GLY A 198 15.47 21.42 6.87
CA GLY A 198 16.60 21.37 5.93
C GLY A 198 17.27 19.99 5.85
N SER A 199 17.33 19.27 6.97
CA SER A 199 17.84 17.88 7.04
C SER A 199 17.11 16.93 6.10
N ARG A 200 15.79 17.10 5.95
CA ARG A 200 14.94 16.31 5.06
C ARG A 200 14.88 16.90 3.66
N LEU A 201 14.73 18.22 3.54
CA LEU A 201 14.57 18.93 2.26
C LEU A 201 15.83 18.93 1.39
N PHE A 202 17.01 18.69 1.98
CA PHE A 202 18.26 18.62 1.23
C PHE A 202 18.21 17.58 0.10
N TRP A 203 17.70 16.38 0.37
CA TRP A 203 17.68 15.29 -0.60
C TRP A 203 16.70 15.50 -1.76
N PRO A 204 15.41 15.84 -1.55
CA PRO A 204 14.49 16.19 -2.64
C PRO A 204 15.00 17.33 -3.53
N VAL A 205 15.54 18.41 -2.94
CA VAL A 205 16.05 19.54 -3.73
C VAL A 205 17.32 19.18 -4.50
N LEU A 206 18.19 18.34 -3.94
CA LEU A 206 19.36 17.82 -4.67
C LEU A 206 18.93 16.96 -5.86
N PHE A 207 18.06 15.97 -5.65
CA PHE A 207 17.60 15.07 -6.71
C PHE A 207 16.80 15.81 -7.80
N LYS A 208 15.98 16.79 -7.43
CA LYS A 208 15.29 17.69 -8.37
C LYS A 208 16.29 18.46 -9.25
N ARG A 209 17.37 19.02 -8.67
CA ARG A 209 18.40 19.77 -9.42
C ARG A 209 19.18 18.90 -10.40
N GLU A 210 19.56 17.69 -9.97
CA GLU A 210 20.17 16.71 -10.88
C GLU A 210 19.18 16.27 -11.97
N GLY A 211 17.90 16.07 -11.62
CA GLY A 211 16.83 15.79 -12.57
C GLY A 211 16.66 16.85 -13.66
N ILE A 212 16.63 18.14 -13.28
CA ILE A 212 16.61 19.27 -14.23
C ILE A 212 17.87 19.23 -15.10
N THR A 213 19.03 18.94 -14.53
CA THR A 213 20.29 18.84 -15.27
C THR A 213 20.23 17.70 -16.29
N PHE A 214 19.74 16.52 -15.94
CA PHE A 214 19.53 15.42 -16.89
C PHE A 214 18.50 15.78 -17.97
N TRP A 215 17.42 16.48 -17.63
CA TRP A 215 16.41 16.92 -18.59
C TRP A 215 16.99 17.91 -19.62
N LEU A 216 17.83 18.86 -19.18
CA LEU A 216 18.51 19.80 -20.09
C LEU A 216 19.46 19.07 -21.05
N HIS A 217 20.28 18.13 -20.55
CA HIS A 217 21.15 17.29 -21.40
C HIS A 217 20.35 16.39 -22.37
N PHE A 218 19.16 15.93 -21.95
CA PHE A 218 18.24 15.20 -22.82
C PHE A 218 17.71 16.11 -23.93
N LEU A 219 17.20 17.30 -23.60
CA LEU A 219 16.69 18.28 -24.56
C LEU A 219 17.76 18.70 -25.57
N GLU A 220 19.02 18.87 -25.14
CA GLU A 220 20.14 19.15 -26.05
C GLU A 220 20.35 18.03 -27.07
N LYS A 221 20.36 16.76 -26.63
CA LYS A 221 20.52 15.60 -27.52
C LYS A 221 19.33 15.42 -28.47
N PHE A 222 18.11 15.69 -28.01
CA PHE A 222 16.91 15.66 -28.86
C PHE A 222 16.88 16.81 -29.88
N ALA A 223 17.39 18.00 -29.52
CA ALA A 223 17.54 19.13 -30.44
C ALA A 223 18.78 19.02 -31.35
N SER A 224 19.66 18.05 -31.15
CA SER A 224 20.86 17.82 -31.96
C SER A 224 21.19 16.32 -32.05
N PRO A 225 20.35 15.52 -32.75
CA PRO A 225 20.57 14.09 -32.91
C PRO A 225 21.88 13.80 -33.67
N THR A 226 22.61 12.78 -33.23
CA THR A 226 23.87 12.36 -33.87
C THR A 226 23.57 11.74 -35.23
N VAL A 227 24.24 12.20 -36.29
CA VAL A 227 24.07 11.64 -37.64
C VAL A 227 25.10 10.54 -37.89
N ILE A 228 24.66 9.40 -38.41
CA ILE A 228 25.51 8.30 -38.88
C ILE A 228 25.30 8.13 -40.38
N GLY A 229 26.41 8.10 -41.14
CA GLY A 229 26.43 7.76 -42.56
C GLY A 229 27.10 6.40 -42.78
N PHE A 230 26.38 5.47 -43.40
CA PHE A 230 26.89 4.17 -43.83
C PHE A 230 27.41 4.28 -45.27
N THR A 231 28.70 4.00 -45.48
CA THR A 231 29.32 3.93 -46.80
C THR A 231 29.53 2.49 -47.25
N PRO A 232 29.36 2.15 -48.54
CA PRO A 232 29.69 0.83 -49.07
C PRO A 232 31.12 0.36 -48.77
N TYR A 233 31.31 -0.95 -48.63
CA TYR A 233 32.64 -1.55 -48.49
C TYR A 233 33.50 -1.25 -49.74
N GLY A 234 34.73 -0.77 -49.52
CA GLY A 234 35.66 -0.37 -50.58
C GLY A 234 35.66 1.11 -50.95
N THR A 235 34.86 1.95 -50.28
CA THR A 235 34.87 3.42 -50.48
C THR A 235 36.25 4.01 -50.15
N LEU A 236 36.75 4.93 -50.99
CA LEU A 236 38.07 5.56 -50.80
C LEU A 236 38.07 6.54 -49.60
N PRO A 237 39.20 6.67 -48.85
CA PRO A 237 39.29 7.54 -47.69
C PRO A 237 38.96 9.02 -47.96
N GLU A 238 39.27 9.55 -49.15
CA GLU A 238 38.93 10.93 -49.53
C GLU A 238 37.41 11.13 -49.66
N GLU A 239 36.67 10.15 -50.18
CA GLU A 239 35.22 10.24 -50.30
C GLU A 239 34.53 10.13 -48.94
N GLN A 240 35.06 9.29 -48.04
CA GLN A 240 34.62 9.23 -46.64
C GLN A 240 34.85 10.56 -45.91
N ALA A 241 36.02 11.21 -46.11
CA ALA A 241 36.30 12.52 -45.54
C ALA A 241 35.38 13.62 -46.09
N LYS A 242 35.06 13.58 -47.39
CA LYS A 242 34.12 14.50 -48.04
C LYS A 242 32.69 14.31 -47.51
N LEU A 243 32.23 13.07 -47.37
CA LEU A 243 30.94 12.76 -46.75
C LEU A 243 30.89 13.25 -45.29
N MET A 244 31.91 12.95 -44.48
CA MET A 244 32.01 13.40 -43.09
C MET A 244 31.93 14.93 -42.95
N ASN A 245 32.58 15.69 -43.83
CA ASN A 245 32.47 17.16 -43.82
C ASN A 245 31.07 17.64 -44.22
N THR A 246 30.37 16.93 -45.12
CA THR A 246 28.98 17.23 -45.47
C THR A 246 28.02 16.91 -44.31
N LEU A 247 28.21 15.78 -43.63
CA LEU A 247 27.44 15.39 -42.43
C LEU A 247 27.64 16.38 -41.27
N ARG A 248 28.84 16.95 -41.11
CA ARG A 248 29.08 18.02 -40.12
C ARG A 248 28.29 19.31 -40.39
N GLN A 249 27.97 19.60 -41.64
CA GLN A 249 27.15 20.76 -42.03
C GLN A 249 25.64 20.51 -41.87
N LEU A 250 25.22 19.24 -41.70
CA LEU A 250 23.82 18.83 -41.56
C LEU A 250 23.16 19.46 -40.31
N ARG A 251 23.93 19.74 -39.24
CA ARG A 251 23.44 20.40 -38.01
C ARG A 251 22.75 21.77 -38.25
N SER A 252 23.00 22.41 -39.40
CA SER A 252 22.43 23.71 -39.78
C SER A 252 21.74 23.72 -41.14
N SER A 253 21.60 22.55 -41.82
CA SER A 253 21.22 22.47 -43.23
C SER A 253 19.98 21.59 -43.42
N SER A 254 18.90 22.17 -43.96
CA SER A 254 17.61 21.48 -44.12
C SER A 254 17.52 20.50 -45.30
N ALA A 255 18.57 20.38 -46.13
CA ALA A 255 18.63 19.50 -47.28
C ALA A 255 20.06 19.01 -47.52
N LEU A 256 20.22 17.77 -48.00
CA LEU A 256 21.51 17.15 -48.25
C LEU A 256 21.44 16.21 -49.46
N THR A 257 22.53 16.16 -50.24
CA THR A 257 22.71 15.25 -51.37
C THR A 257 23.78 14.21 -51.05
N ALA A 258 23.46 12.92 -51.15
CA ALA A 258 24.39 11.81 -50.93
C ALA A 258 24.49 10.91 -52.17
N PRO A 259 25.62 10.22 -52.43
CA PRO A 259 25.76 9.26 -53.50
C PRO A 259 24.81 8.06 -53.33
N ILE A 260 24.29 7.54 -54.45
CA ILE A 260 23.42 6.34 -54.47
C ILE A 260 24.16 5.17 -53.81
N GLY A 261 23.53 4.57 -52.78
CA GLY A 261 24.13 3.53 -51.94
C GLY A 261 24.71 4.00 -50.62
N THR A 262 24.69 5.30 -50.33
CA THR A 262 24.97 5.85 -48.98
C THR A 262 23.67 5.95 -48.18
N ASP A 263 23.63 5.31 -47.02
CA ASP A 263 22.48 5.36 -46.11
C ASP A 263 22.81 6.33 -44.95
N ILE A 264 21.93 7.29 -44.67
CA ILE A 264 22.14 8.31 -43.64
C ILE A 264 20.99 8.23 -42.63
N LYS A 265 21.32 7.94 -41.38
CA LYS A 265 20.37 7.77 -40.29
C LYS A 265 20.72 8.68 -39.13
N PHE A 266 19.70 9.25 -38.50
CA PHE A 266 19.87 9.81 -37.16
C PHE A 266 19.96 8.65 -36.17
N LEU A 267 20.96 8.68 -35.28
CA LEU A 267 21.04 7.81 -34.12
C LEU A 267 20.12 8.37 -33.05
N GLU A 268 18.84 8.07 -33.18
CA GLU A 268 17.84 8.39 -32.17
C GLU A 268 17.98 7.43 -30.98
N ALA A 269 17.97 7.98 -29.77
CA ALA A 269 17.92 7.18 -28.55
C ALA A 269 16.47 6.72 -28.32
N ALA A 270 16.08 5.62 -28.97
CA ALA A 270 14.77 5.01 -28.79
C ALA A 270 14.57 4.62 -27.31
N ARG A 271 13.65 5.32 -26.63
CA ARG A 271 13.15 4.97 -25.29
C ARG A 271 11.69 4.55 -25.41
N SER A 272 11.41 3.28 -25.15
CA SER A 272 10.06 2.71 -25.07
C SER A 272 9.58 2.71 -23.61
N GLY A 273 9.30 3.88 -23.05
CA GLY A 273 8.84 4.04 -21.67
C GLY A 273 7.98 5.28 -21.49
N SER A 274 6.96 5.16 -20.64
CA SER A 274 5.94 6.18 -20.34
C SER A 274 6.41 7.33 -19.45
N VAL A 275 7.46 7.10 -18.64
CA VAL A 275 7.92 8.04 -17.60
C VAL A 275 8.74 9.17 -18.20
N THR A 276 8.32 10.42 -17.99
CA THR A 276 9.01 11.61 -18.45
C THR A 276 9.90 12.23 -17.36
N TYR A 277 10.84 13.09 -17.77
CA TYR A 277 11.60 13.93 -16.83
C TYR A 277 10.70 14.91 -16.08
N GLN A 278 9.55 15.31 -16.64
CA GLN A 278 8.60 16.19 -15.96
C GLN A 278 7.94 15.45 -14.79
N ASP A 279 7.48 14.21 -14.99
CA ASP A 279 6.87 13.39 -13.92
C ASP A 279 7.82 13.20 -12.73
N PHE A 280 9.11 13.01 -13.01
CA PHE A 280 10.17 12.91 -11.99
C PHE A 280 10.33 14.21 -11.18
N LEU A 281 10.25 15.38 -11.84
CA LEU A 281 10.35 16.67 -11.16
C LEU A 281 9.09 16.99 -10.35
N GLU A 282 7.92 16.72 -10.90
CA GLU A 282 6.63 16.84 -10.20
C GLU A 282 6.57 15.96 -8.95
N TYR A 283 7.12 14.73 -9.02
CA TYR A 283 7.23 13.86 -7.84
C TYR A 283 8.03 14.53 -6.71
N TRP A 284 9.20 15.09 -7.00
CA TRP A 284 10.01 15.76 -5.99
C TRP A 284 9.37 17.04 -5.46
N ASP A 285 8.68 17.81 -6.31
CA ASP A 285 7.91 18.97 -5.85
C ASP A 285 6.75 18.56 -4.93
N LYS A 286 6.07 17.46 -5.21
CA LYS A 286 5.06 16.87 -4.31
C LYS A 286 5.68 16.45 -2.96
N GLN A 287 6.86 15.80 -2.95
CA GLN A 287 7.57 15.46 -1.70
C GLN A 287 8.02 16.70 -0.89
N ILE A 288 8.46 17.75 -1.57
CA ILE A 288 8.84 19.03 -0.94
C ILE A 288 7.61 19.67 -0.27
N SER A 289 6.45 19.71 -0.94
CA SER A 289 5.21 20.22 -0.34
C SER A 289 4.81 19.43 0.91
N ILE A 290 4.77 18.09 0.82
CA ILE A 290 4.45 17.22 1.96
C ILE A 290 5.39 17.50 3.15
N CYS A 291 6.69 17.64 2.91
CA CYS A 291 7.67 17.90 3.97
C CYS A 291 7.50 19.28 4.65
N VAL A 292 6.96 20.29 3.95
CA VAL A 292 6.85 21.66 4.49
C VAL A 292 5.44 21.98 4.99
N THR A 293 4.42 21.77 4.15
CA THR A 293 3.02 22.16 4.40
C THR A 293 2.12 20.99 4.78
N GLY A 294 2.62 19.73 4.73
CA GLY A 294 1.84 18.54 5.05
C GLY A 294 0.81 18.16 3.97
N GLU A 295 0.79 18.86 2.84
CA GLU A 295 -0.19 18.71 1.76
C GLU A 295 0.42 19.02 0.39
N THR A 296 -0.24 18.59 -0.69
CA THR A 296 0.19 18.86 -2.08
C THR A 296 -0.81 19.70 -2.88
N LEU A 297 -2.11 19.63 -2.54
CA LEU A 297 -3.19 19.93 -3.46
C LEU A 297 -3.50 21.42 -3.62
N THR A 298 -3.24 22.25 -2.61
CA THR A 298 -3.57 23.68 -2.68
C THR A 298 -2.63 24.48 -3.60
N THR A 299 -1.56 23.85 -4.07
CA THR A 299 -0.61 24.43 -5.04
C THR A 299 -0.78 23.82 -6.44
N ASP A 300 -1.38 22.63 -6.54
CA ASP A 300 -1.39 21.78 -7.74
C ASP A 300 -2.83 21.38 -8.13
N ILE A 301 -3.67 22.39 -8.39
CA ILE A 301 -5.09 22.21 -8.75
C ILE A 301 -5.21 21.77 -10.22
N GLY A 302 -5.08 20.46 -10.44
CA GLY A 302 -5.50 19.82 -11.68
C GLY A 302 -7.02 19.89 -11.91
N SER A 303 -7.46 19.56 -13.12
CA SER A 303 -8.86 19.69 -13.61
C SER A 303 -9.90 18.75 -12.96
N SER A 304 -9.60 18.19 -11.78
CA SER A 304 -10.45 17.23 -11.04
C SER A 304 -10.45 17.47 -9.52
N GLY A 305 -10.01 18.64 -9.05
CA GLY A 305 -10.03 18.98 -7.62
C GLY A 305 -11.46 19.17 -7.08
N SER A 306 -11.85 18.38 -6.07
CA SER A 306 -13.11 18.62 -5.34
C SER A 306 -12.92 19.72 -4.28
N ARG A 307 -13.95 20.52 -4.06
CA ARG A 307 -13.92 21.62 -3.07
C ARG A 307 -13.62 21.11 -1.65
N ALA A 308 -14.16 19.94 -1.29
CA ALA A 308 -13.95 19.32 0.01
C ALA A 308 -12.48 18.91 0.25
N ALA A 309 -11.80 18.37 -0.77
CA ALA A 309 -10.37 18.05 -0.65
C ALA A 309 -9.51 19.31 -0.46
N SER A 310 -9.86 20.42 -1.13
CA SER A 310 -9.16 21.69 -0.94
C SER A 310 -9.36 22.27 0.48
N GLU A 311 -10.54 22.05 1.08
CA GLU A 311 -10.84 22.46 2.45
C GLU A 311 -10.01 21.63 3.47
N THR A 312 -9.91 20.30 3.34
CA THR A 312 -9.11 19.45 4.26
C THR A 312 -7.60 19.66 4.13
N HIS A 313 -7.06 19.92 2.94
CA HIS A 313 -5.63 20.22 2.78
C HIS A 313 -5.23 21.56 3.42
N ALA A 314 -6.13 22.55 3.45
CA ALA A 314 -5.88 23.80 4.16
C ALA A 314 -5.76 23.58 5.68
N GLU A 315 -6.55 22.67 6.27
CA GLU A 315 -6.50 22.36 7.71
C GLU A 315 -5.14 21.79 8.15
N MET A 316 -4.50 20.94 7.35
CA MET A 316 -3.17 20.38 7.68
C MET A 316 -2.09 21.46 7.77
N LEU A 317 -2.11 22.45 6.88
CA LEU A 317 -1.22 23.60 6.95
C LEU A 317 -1.51 24.46 8.18
N GLU A 318 -2.79 24.72 8.49
CA GLU A 318 -3.19 25.48 9.67
C GLU A 318 -2.74 24.79 10.99
N LEU A 319 -2.77 23.46 11.07
CA LEU A 319 -2.29 22.69 12.23
C LEU A 319 -0.76 22.80 12.42
N LEU A 320 0.01 22.73 11.34
CA LEU A 320 1.46 22.94 11.39
C LEU A 320 1.80 24.38 11.81
N VAL A 321 1.04 25.35 11.33
CA VAL A 321 1.16 26.76 11.70
C VAL A 321 0.74 27.02 13.16
N ASP A 322 -0.29 26.32 13.66
CA ASP A 322 -0.69 26.35 15.08
C ASP A 322 0.48 25.88 15.97
N SER A 323 1.13 24.78 15.61
CA SER A 323 2.29 24.25 16.35
C SER A 323 3.51 25.19 16.33
N ASP A 324 3.83 25.78 15.16
CA ASP A 324 4.90 26.78 15.04
C ASP A 324 4.58 28.03 15.88
N ALA A 325 3.32 28.47 15.89
CA ALA A 325 2.86 29.62 16.65
C ALA A 325 2.99 29.39 18.16
N ASP A 326 2.61 28.21 18.68
CA ASP A 326 2.77 27.86 20.09
C ASP A 326 4.24 27.83 20.52
N LEU A 327 5.12 27.26 19.70
CA LEU A 327 6.56 27.16 19.97
C LEU A 327 7.23 28.55 19.99
N LEU A 328 6.87 29.40 19.04
CA LEU A 328 7.34 30.79 18.96
C LEU A 328 6.81 31.63 20.14
N SER A 329 5.52 31.49 20.45
CA SER A 329 4.85 32.13 21.59
C SER A 329 5.49 31.74 22.93
N GLY A 330 5.75 30.45 23.14
CA GLY A 330 6.46 29.94 24.31
C GLY A 330 7.89 30.46 24.42
N THR A 331 8.58 30.67 23.28
CA THR A 331 9.93 31.26 23.23
C THR A 331 9.89 32.74 23.63
N LEU A 332 9.04 33.53 22.98
CA LEU A 332 8.87 34.97 23.24
C LEU A 332 8.39 35.23 24.67
N ARG A 333 7.52 34.37 25.20
CA ARG A 333 7.09 34.44 26.60
C ARG A 333 8.25 34.24 27.56
N LYS A 334 9.00 33.13 27.43
CA LYS A 334 10.14 32.80 28.30
C LYS A 334 11.28 33.81 28.24
N THR A 335 11.42 34.51 27.11
CA THR A 335 12.48 35.50 26.86
C THR A 335 11.94 36.93 26.95
N LEU A 336 11.55 37.53 25.83
CA LEU A 336 11.19 38.94 25.68
C LEU A 336 10.16 39.42 26.71
N LEU A 337 9.06 38.69 26.92
CA LEU A 337 8.01 39.09 27.88
C LEU A 337 8.49 38.96 29.33
N THR A 338 9.15 37.86 29.70
CA THR A 338 9.77 37.73 31.04
C THR A 338 10.68 38.91 31.32
N TRP A 339 11.58 39.27 30.39
CA TRP A 339 12.54 40.35 30.59
C TRP A 339 11.87 41.72 30.68
N LEU A 340 10.87 41.99 29.84
CA LEU A 340 10.06 43.22 29.92
C LEU A 340 9.36 43.36 31.27
N VAL A 341 8.79 42.28 31.79
CA VAL A 341 8.14 42.26 33.11
C VAL A 341 9.17 42.41 34.23
N GLU A 342 10.27 41.65 34.23
CA GLU A 342 11.30 41.71 35.26
C GLU A 342 11.96 43.10 35.36
N TYR A 343 12.14 43.81 34.24
CA TYR A 343 12.74 45.15 34.24
C TYR A 343 11.77 46.27 34.67
N ASN A 344 10.45 46.12 34.47
CA ASN A 344 9.49 47.22 34.60
C ASN A 344 8.40 46.98 35.67
N PHE A 345 8.03 45.73 35.90
CA PHE A 345 6.93 45.28 36.78
C PHE A 345 7.38 44.09 37.64
N PRO A 346 8.42 44.24 38.49
CA PRO A 346 8.91 43.15 39.32
C PRO A 346 7.80 42.60 40.24
N GLY A 347 7.59 41.29 40.19
CA GLY A 347 6.53 40.60 40.94
C GLY A 347 5.19 40.43 40.20
N ALA A 348 5.04 40.99 38.99
CA ALA A 348 3.90 40.68 38.12
C ALA A 348 4.05 39.31 37.43
N GLY A 349 2.93 38.65 37.13
CA GLY A 349 2.88 37.45 36.32
C GLY A 349 3.18 37.72 34.85
N VAL A 350 4.03 36.90 34.23
CA VAL A 350 4.43 37.08 32.82
C VAL A 350 3.23 36.84 31.90
N PRO A 351 2.82 37.83 31.07
CA PRO A 351 1.69 37.69 30.17
C PRO A 351 1.95 36.63 29.10
N HIS A 352 0.89 36.25 28.40
CA HIS A 352 0.95 35.35 27.25
C HIS A 352 0.78 36.17 25.97
N ILE A 353 1.61 35.93 24.96
CA ILE A 353 1.37 36.37 23.59
C ILE A 353 1.11 35.14 22.73
N TRP A 354 0.21 35.25 21.76
CA TRP A 354 0.04 34.27 20.69
C TRP A 354 -0.62 34.90 19.45
N ARG A 355 -0.60 34.18 18.33
CA ARG A 355 -1.34 34.55 17.11
C ARG A 355 -2.64 33.79 16.99
N VAL A 356 -3.74 34.53 16.92
CA VAL A 356 -5.11 34.01 16.97
C VAL A 356 -5.49 33.43 15.62
N ARG A 357 -5.88 32.16 15.61
CA ARG A 357 -6.54 31.53 14.46
C ARG A 357 -7.95 32.11 14.31
N ALA A 358 -8.30 32.57 13.10
CA ALA A 358 -9.64 33.05 12.82
C ALA A 358 -10.66 31.91 13.01
N LYS A 359 -11.81 32.19 13.64
CA LYS A 359 -12.86 31.18 13.81
C LYS A 359 -13.46 30.86 12.44
N ASN A 360 -13.54 29.57 12.11
CA ASN A 360 -14.31 29.13 10.95
C ASN A 360 -15.81 29.10 11.33
N GLU A 361 -16.54 30.13 10.91
CA GLU A 361 -17.97 30.29 11.24
C GLU A 361 -18.85 29.21 10.60
N LYS A 362 -18.40 28.61 9.49
CA LYS A 362 -19.10 27.56 8.75
C LYS A 362 -19.14 26.26 9.56
N ASP A 363 -18.00 25.79 10.06
CA ASP A 363 -17.90 24.55 10.85
C ASP A 363 -18.73 24.64 12.14
N ALA A 364 -18.71 25.81 12.78
CA ALA A 364 -19.52 26.07 13.97
C ALA A 364 -21.04 25.95 13.69
N ALA A 365 -21.49 26.37 12.51
CA ALA A 365 -22.88 26.23 12.09
C ALA A 365 -23.24 24.78 11.73
N GLU A 366 -22.35 24.03 11.07
CA GLU A 366 -22.56 22.62 10.73
C GLU A 366 -22.59 21.72 11.98
N VAL A 367 -21.71 21.96 12.96
CA VAL A 367 -21.76 21.31 14.28
C VAL A 367 -23.06 21.63 15.04
N GLY A 368 -23.58 22.86 14.91
CA GLY A 368 -24.88 23.24 15.45
C GLY A 368 -26.04 22.46 14.83
N LYS A 369 -26.04 22.30 13.51
CA LYS A 369 -27.05 21.55 12.75
C LYS A 369 -27.04 20.06 13.12
N ALA A 370 -25.87 19.43 13.19
CA ALA A 370 -25.74 18.02 13.56
C ALA A 370 -26.32 17.72 14.96
N LYS A 371 -26.16 18.63 15.93
CA LYS A 371 -26.75 18.48 17.27
C LYS A 371 -28.29 18.55 17.26
N ALA A 372 -28.87 19.38 16.40
CA ALA A 372 -30.33 19.48 16.26
C ALA A 372 -30.95 18.24 15.58
N GLU A 373 -30.26 17.69 14.57
CA GLU A 373 -30.68 16.46 13.89
C GLU A 373 -30.60 15.24 14.83
N ALA A 374 -29.54 15.13 15.62
CA ALA A 374 -29.40 14.08 16.64
C ALA A 374 -30.50 14.14 17.72
N ALA A 375 -30.85 15.33 18.20
CA ALA A 375 -31.93 15.51 19.18
C ALA A 375 -33.31 15.09 18.63
N THR A 376 -33.54 15.31 17.33
CA THR A 376 -34.79 14.91 16.66
C THR A 376 -34.90 13.38 16.59
N ALA A 377 -33.83 12.70 16.17
CA ALA A 377 -33.79 11.24 16.05
C ALA A 377 -34.01 10.50 17.38
N ILE A 378 -33.50 11.04 18.50
CA ILE A 378 -33.73 10.50 19.86
C ILE A 378 -35.21 10.58 20.24
N ASN A 379 -35.88 11.70 19.91
CA ASN A 379 -37.29 11.91 20.22
C ASN A 379 -38.21 10.96 19.41
N ASP A 380 -37.90 10.75 18.12
CA ASP A 380 -38.62 9.81 17.27
C ASP A 380 -38.46 8.35 17.74
N ALA A 381 -37.25 7.97 18.19
CA ALA A 381 -37.00 6.64 18.76
C ALA A 381 -37.77 6.40 20.06
N LEU A 382 -37.82 7.40 20.96
CA LEU A 382 -38.59 7.32 22.21
C LEU A 382 -40.09 7.13 21.94
N MET A 383 -40.64 7.83 20.94
CA MET A 383 -42.05 7.71 20.55
C MET A 383 -42.40 6.30 20.03
N ALA A 384 -41.49 5.64 19.30
CA ALA A 384 -41.68 4.26 18.86
C ALA A 384 -41.71 3.27 20.05
N VAL A 385 -40.80 3.43 21.02
CA VAL A 385 -40.77 2.62 22.25
C VAL A 385 -42.07 2.79 23.06
N LEU A 386 -42.55 4.02 23.24
CA LEU A 386 -43.79 4.30 23.97
C LEU A 386 -45.03 3.73 23.29
N ALA A 387 -45.09 3.76 21.95
CA ALA A 387 -46.19 3.16 21.20
C ALA A 387 -46.22 1.63 21.34
N THR A 388 -45.07 0.97 21.42
CA THR A 388 -44.98 -0.49 21.70
C THR A 388 -45.30 -0.80 23.17
N ALA A 389 -44.80 0.00 24.11
CA ALA A 389 -45.16 -0.11 25.53
C ALA A 389 -46.66 0.08 25.78
N GLY A 390 -47.35 0.84 24.92
CA GLY A 390 -48.80 0.97 24.89
C GLY A 390 -49.58 -0.34 24.82
N GLN A 391 -48.97 -1.42 24.31
CA GLN A 391 -49.58 -2.75 24.21
C GLN A 391 -49.36 -3.62 25.47
N ILE A 392 -48.68 -3.08 26.49
CA ILE A 392 -48.36 -3.79 27.73
C ILE A 392 -49.30 -3.29 28.84
N ASP A 393 -50.23 -4.15 29.26
CA ASP A 393 -51.22 -3.83 30.30
C ASP A 393 -50.60 -3.73 31.72
N ASP A 394 -49.45 -4.36 31.95
CA ASP A 394 -48.73 -4.35 33.23
C ASP A 394 -47.79 -3.13 33.36
N ASP A 395 -47.96 -2.32 34.41
CA ASP A 395 -47.21 -1.07 34.60
C ASP A 395 -45.73 -1.30 34.94
N ASP A 396 -45.40 -2.33 35.73
CA ASP A 396 -44.03 -2.63 36.13
C ASP A 396 -43.23 -3.17 34.93
N PHE A 397 -43.83 -4.07 34.15
CA PHE A 397 -43.22 -4.59 32.92
C PHE A 397 -43.11 -3.52 31.82
N ALA A 398 -44.08 -2.59 31.73
CA ALA A 398 -43.97 -1.45 30.83
C ALA A 398 -42.86 -0.47 31.25
N ARG A 399 -42.62 -0.28 32.56
CA ARG A 399 -41.47 0.51 33.06
C ARG A 399 -40.14 -0.13 32.67
N GLU A 400 -40.00 -1.43 32.91
CA GLU A 400 -38.81 -2.20 32.54
C GLU A 400 -38.56 -2.11 31.03
N TYR A 401 -39.62 -2.27 30.22
CA TYR A 401 -39.54 -2.15 28.77
C TYR A 401 -39.08 -0.74 28.31
N ILE A 402 -39.73 0.33 28.78
CA ILE A 402 -39.39 1.72 28.39
C ILE A 402 -37.95 2.08 28.77
N THR A 403 -37.48 1.65 29.95
CA THR A 403 -36.14 1.96 30.45
C THR A 403 -35.04 1.10 29.83
N SER A 404 -35.36 -0.11 29.34
CA SER A 404 -34.38 -1.04 28.77
C SER A 404 -33.59 -0.53 27.54
N PHE A 405 -34.07 0.51 26.87
CA PHE A 405 -33.46 1.04 25.64
C PHE A 405 -32.42 2.15 25.86
N GLY A 406 -32.15 2.57 27.10
CA GLY A 406 -31.17 3.64 27.40
C GLY A 406 -31.59 5.06 26.97
N LEU A 407 -32.74 5.20 26.31
CA LEU A 407 -33.26 6.47 25.80
C LEU A 407 -33.75 7.41 26.91
N THR A 408 -34.02 6.86 28.11
CA THR A 408 -34.58 7.59 29.26
C THR A 408 -33.58 7.83 30.39
N ASP A 409 -32.31 7.47 30.24
CA ASP A 409 -31.29 7.49 31.32
C ASP A 409 -31.02 8.87 31.93
N HIS A 410 -31.41 9.93 31.21
CA HIS A 410 -31.29 11.33 31.62
C HIS A 410 -32.59 11.89 32.22
N LEU A 411 -33.67 11.10 32.25
CA LEU A 411 -34.96 11.46 32.83
C LEU A 411 -35.03 11.04 34.30
N SER A 412 -35.69 11.86 35.13
CA SER A 412 -35.96 11.48 36.52
C SER A 412 -36.99 10.34 36.60
N GLU A 413 -36.92 9.49 37.63
CA GLU A 413 -37.91 8.43 37.91
C GLU A 413 -39.37 8.89 37.72
N LYS A 414 -39.75 10.04 38.27
CA LYS A 414 -41.11 10.61 38.11
C LYS A 414 -41.53 10.88 36.66
N ALA A 415 -40.60 11.17 35.77
CA ALA A 415 -40.87 11.35 34.35
C ALA A 415 -41.01 10.00 33.64
N ILE A 416 -40.28 8.98 34.09
CA ILE A 416 -40.42 7.59 33.63
C ILE A 416 -41.78 7.03 34.08
N ASP A 417 -42.18 7.24 35.35
CA ASP A 417 -43.52 6.94 35.86
C ASP A 417 -44.63 7.56 34.98
N ALA A 418 -44.51 8.86 34.70
CA ALA A 418 -45.46 9.57 33.84
C ALA A 418 -45.48 9.05 32.40
N LEU A 419 -44.36 8.59 31.85
CA LEU A 419 -44.28 7.96 30.53
C LEU A 419 -44.95 6.58 30.51
N VAL A 420 -44.79 5.79 31.57
CA VAL A 420 -45.49 4.51 31.76
C VAL A 420 -47.00 4.75 31.83
N GLU A 421 -47.48 5.70 32.64
CA GLU A 421 -48.92 6.01 32.72
C GLU A 421 -49.45 6.56 31.37
N ALA A 422 -48.64 7.33 30.64
CA ALA A 422 -49.00 7.91 29.35
C ALA A 422 -49.04 6.91 28.18
N ARG A 423 -48.41 5.74 28.28
CA ARG A 423 -48.13 4.83 27.13
C ARG A 423 -49.35 4.49 26.28
N PHE A 424 -50.50 4.24 26.90
CA PHE A 424 -51.75 3.91 26.21
C PHE A 424 -52.28 5.04 25.30
N ALA A 425 -51.86 6.29 25.53
CA ALA A 425 -52.25 7.45 24.72
C ALA A 425 -51.49 7.56 23.38
N PHE A 426 -50.52 6.67 23.15
CA PHE A 426 -49.72 6.57 21.91
C PHE A 426 -50.13 5.39 21.01
N MET A 427 -51.13 4.59 21.40
CA MET A 427 -51.74 3.58 20.51
C MET A 427 -52.71 4.19 19.48
N GLU A 428 -52.83 3.57 18.30
CA GLU A 428 -53.83 3.95 17.30
C GLU A 428 -55.27 3.89 17.87
N GLY A 429 -55.98 5.01 17.83
CA GLY A 429 -57.35 5.13 18.32
C GLY A 429 -57.49 5.44 19.82
N GLY A 430 -56.39 5.54 20.58
CA GLY A 430 -56.42 5.85 22.01
C GLY A 430 -57.03 7.23 22.33
N LYS A 431 -58.01 7.28 23.25
CA LYS A 431 -58.50 8.55 23.80
C LYS A 431 -57.47 9.11 24.78
N ARG A 432 -56.63 10.04 24.30
CA ARG A 432 -55.70 10.83 25.13
C ARG A 432 -56.44 11.39 26.35
N SER A 433 -56.01 11.00 27.56
CA SER A 433 -56.68 11.38 28.80
C SER A 433 -56.55 12.89 29.06
N ARG A 434 -57.44 13.43 29.89
CA ARG A 434 -57.48 14.87 30.20
C ARG A 434 -56.30 15.33 31.06
N ASP A 435 -55.68 14.41 31.80
CA ASP A 435 -54.58 14.71 32.72
C ASP A 435 -53.21 14.80 32.02
N LEU A 436 -53.01 14.10 30.90
CA LEU A 436 -51.78 14.22 30.09
C LEU A 436 -51.57 15.62 29.51
N ARG A 437 -52.64 16.39 29.29
CA ARG A 437 -52.54 17.80 28.88
C ARG A 437 -52.00 18.72 29.97
N LYS A 438 -52.25 18.43 31.25
CA LYS A 438 -51.67 19.22 32.36
C LYS A 438 -50.17 19.01 32.47
N LEU A 439 -49.69 17.78 32.34
CA LEU A 439 -48.26 17.46 32.39
C LEU A 439 -47.46 18.14 31.25
N ALA A 440 -48.08 18.36 30.09
CA ALA A 440 -47.50 19.12 28.99
C ALA A 440 -47.39 20.64 29.26
N GLU A 441 -48.17 21.19 30.19
CA GLU A 441 -48.06 22.59 30.64
C GLU A 441 -46.93 22.79 31.67
N GLU A 442 -46.52 21.72 32.36
CA GLU A 442 -45.51 21.75 33.44
C GLU A 442 -44.08 21.38 32.97
N SER A 443 -43.92 20.81 31.77
CA SER A 443 -42.61 20.45 31.21
C SER A 443 -42.48 20.74 29.71
N SER A 444 -41.51 21.59 29.36
CA SER A 444 -41.25 22.02 27.98
C SER A 444 -40.89 20.89 27.02
N MET A 445 -40.40 19.76 27.54
CA MET A 445 -40.07 18.56 26.77
C MET A 445 -41.34 17.85 26.27
N PHE A 446 -42.41 17.82 27.08
CA PHE A 446 -43.66 17.13 26.73
C PHE A 446 -44.54 17.96 25.79
N ALA A 447 -44.44 19.29 25.82
CA ALA A 447 -45.20 20.17 24.92
C ALA A 447 -44.97 19.85 23.43
N ALA A 448 -43.75 19.49 23.04
CA ALA A 448 -43.38 19.16 21.66
C ALA A 448 -44.06 17.89 21.12
N LEU A 449 -44.56 16.99 21.99
CA LEU A 449 -45.17 15.71 21.59
C LEU A 449 -46.63 15.82 21.16
N PHE A 450 -47.27 16.98 21.38
CA PHE A 450 -48.71 17.15 21.17
C PHE A 450 -49.10 18.09 20.02
N ASP A 451 -48.17 18.87 19.47
CA ASP A 451 -48.47 19.87 18.44
C ASP A 451 -48.32 19.29 17.02
N GLY A 452 -49.44 19.12 16.32
CA GLY A 452 -49.51 18.45 15.02
C GLY A 452 -48.93 19.29 13.88
N ALA A 453 -48.20 18.63 12.96
CA ALA A 453 -47.42 19.25 11.90
C ALA A 453 -48.15 20.35 11.07
N PRO A 454 -47.47 21.47 10.74
CA PRO A 454 -48.03 22.52 9.91
C PRO A 454 -48.13 22.10 8.44
N LYS A 455 -49.35 21.94 7.92
CA LYS A 455 -49.59 21.76 6.48
C LYS A 455 -49.34 23.06 5.72
N LYS A 456 -48.49 23.02 4.68
CA LYS A 456 -48.47 24.03 3.61
C LYS A 456 -48.50 23.37 2.23
N LYS A 457 -49.48 23.75 1.41
CA LYS A 457 -49.60 23.39 -0.01
C LYS A 457 -48.81 24.38 -0.87
N LEU A 458 -48.14 23.90 -1.91
CA LEU A 458 -47.94 24.54 -3.21
C LEU A 458 -47.83 23.39 -4.23
N GLN A 459 -48.91 23.10 -4.97
CA GLN A 459 -49.25 23.63 -6.29
C GLN A 459 -48.32 23.16 -7.42
N ARG A 460 -48.95 22.66 -8.48
CA ARG A 460 -48.38 22.07 -9.69
C ARG A 460 -48.80 22.95 -10.87
N HIS A 461 -47.88 23.23 -11.79
CA HIS A 461 -48.18 23.78 -13.10
C HIS A 461 -47.22 23.16 -14.13
N ASP A 462 -47.77 22.66 -15.23
CA ASP A 462 -47.05 22.16 -16.40
C ASP A 462 -46.85 23.31 -17.42
N HIS A 463 -45.79 23.25 -18.25
CA HIS A 463 -45.86 23.27 -19.73
C HIS A 463 -44.48 23.45 -20.41
N ASP A 464 -44.20 22.56 -21.39
CA ASP A 464 -43.46 22.70 -22.68
C ASP A 464 -42.08 23.40 -22.74
N ALA A 465 -41.07 22.92 -23.48
CA ALA A 465 -41.08 22.39 -24.84
C ALA A 465 -39.83 21.52 -25.21
N SER A 466 -39.74 21.07 -26.47
CA SER A 466 -38.96 19.91 -26.96
C SER A 466 -37.79 20.24 -27.93
N PHE A 467 -37.32 19.23 -28.69
CA PHE A 467 -36.36 19.18 -29.82
C PHE A 467 -34.87 18.92 -29.45
N ALA A 468 -34.12 18.03 -30.13
CA ALA A 468 -34.43 17.00 -31.15
C ALA A 468 -33.29 15.94 -31.23
N GLU A 469 -33.57 14.76 -31.81
CA GLU A 469 -32.61 13.67 -32.07
C GLU A 469 -32.01 13.75 -33.49
N GLU A 470 -30.73 13.40 -33.67
CA GLU A 470 -30.24 12.75 -34.90
C GLU A 470 -28.89 12.03 -34.66
N ASN A 471 -28.86 10.68 -34.58
CA ASN A 471 -27.62 9.86 -34.66
C ASN A 471 -27.82 8.32 -34.77
N GLY A 472 -29.02 7.78 -34.56
CA GLY A 472 -29.26 6.33 -34.37
C GLY A 472 -29.24 5.42 -35.61
N ARG A 473 -28.21 5.48 -36.48
CA ARG A 473 -28.10 4.60 -37.67
C ARG A 473 -26.76 3.91 -37.94
N ILE A 474 -25.69 4.24 -37.20
CA ILE A 474 -24.41 3.52 -37.33
C ILE A 474 -24.30 2.40 -36.27
N GLU A 475 -24.90 2.56 -35.10
CA GLU A 475 -24.87 1.59 -33.98
C GLU A 475 -25.44 0.22 -34.36
N THR A 476 -26.63 0.19 -35.00
CA THR A 476 -27.37 -1.06 -35.28
C THR A 476 -26.64 -2.11 -36.14
N LEU A 477 -25.60 -1.74 -36.89
CA LEU A 477 -24.78 -2.69 -37.68
C LEU A 477 -23.62 -3.26 -36.85
N SER A 478 -23.13 -2.50 -35.87
CA SER A 478 -22.18 -2.97 -34.85
C SER A 478 -22.87 -3.97 -33.92
N ASP A 479 -24.03 -3.60 -33.37
CA ASP A 479 -24.81 -4.44 -32.44
C ASP A 479 -25.19 -5.80 -33.05
N GLN A 480 -25.49 -5.84 -34.36
CA GLN A 480 -25.77 -7.08 -35.08
C GLN A 480 -24.53 -7.95 -35.30
N LEU A 481 -23.35 -7.34 -35.44
CA LEU A 481 -22.08 -8.06 -35.48
C LEU A 481 -21.76 -8.62 -34.09
N GLU A 482 -21.89 -7.79 -33.06
CA GLU A 482 -21.61 -8.11 -31.66
C GLU A 482 -22.53 -9.24 -31.15
N ALA A 483 -23.84 -9.13 -31.37
CA ALA A 483 -24.81 -10.18 -31.07
C ALA A 483 -24.65 -11.45 -31.92
N THR A 484 -23.81 -11.44 -32.96
CA THR A 484 -23.42 -12.62 -33.74
C THR A 484 -22.13 -13.24 -33.20
N VAL A 485 -21.17 -12.43 -32.78
CA VAL A 485 -19.94 -12.84 -32.07
C VAL A 485 -20.28 -13.43 -30.70
N GLU A 486 -21.15 -12.78 -29.92
CA GLU A 486 -21.64 -13.24 -28.61
C GLU A 486 -22.38 -14.58 -28.72
N ARG A 487 -23.21 -14.77 -29.75
CA ARG A 487 -23.83 -16.07 -30.05
C ARG A 487 -22.79 -17.15 -30.38
N HIS A 488 -21.68 -16.79 -31.02
CA HIS A 488 -20.59 -17.72 -31.32
C HIS A 488 -19.77 -18.04 -30.07
N PHE A 489 -19.63 -17.08 -29.15
CA PHE A 489 -18.96 -17.21 -27.85
C PHE A 489 -19.76 -18.10 -26.89
N ASN A 490 -21.05 -17.81 -26.66
CA ASN A 490 -21.92 -18.59 -25.78
C ASN A 490 -22.04 -20.05 -26.24
N ARG A 491 -22.25 -20.29 -27.54
CA ARG A 491 -22.31 -21.64 -28.12
C ARG A 491 -21.01 -22.45 -27.96
N ARG A 492 -19.88 -21.78 -27.75
CA ARG A 492 -18.57 -22.39 -27.47
C ARG A 492 -18.38 -22.61 -25.96
N LEU A 493 -18.80 -21.66 -25.13
CA LEU A 493 -18.79 -21.77 -23.67
C LEU A 493 -19.69 -22.91 -23.16
N ASP A 494 -20.87 -23.07 -23.77
CA ASP A 494 -21.81 -24.15 -23.43
C ASP A 494 -21.27 -25.53 -23.84
N ALA A 495 -20.52 -25.62 -24.93
CA ALA A 495 -19.83 -26.86 -25.30
C ALA A 495 -18.72 -27.25 -24.30
N ILE A 496 -18.08 -26.29 -23.61
CA ILE A 496 -17.16 -26.57 -22.48
C ILE A 496 -17.93 -27.11 -21.28
N ARG A 497 -19.12 -26.55 -20.98
CA ARG A 497 -19.98 -27.00 -19.88
C ARG A 497 -20.53 -28.41 -20.13
N GLU A 498 -21.02 -28.68 -21.34
CA GLU A 498 -21.49 -30.02 -21.74
C GLU A 498 -20.37 -31.07 -21.69
N ALA A 499 -19.12 -30.68 -21.96
CA ALA A 499 -17.94 -31.52 -21.76
C ALA A 499 -17.56 -31.75 -20.28
N LEU A 500 -17.89 -30.81 -19.39
CA LEU A 500 -17.65 -30.94 -17.94
C LEU A 500 -18.70 -31.84 -17.26
N ASP A 501 -19.93 -31.89 -17.78
CA ASP A 501 -21.06 -32.69 -17.24
C ASP A 501 -20.98 -34.20 -17.56
N ALA A 502 -19.82 -34.69 -18.03
CA ALA A 502 -19.62 -36.11 -18.28
C ALA A 502 -19.71 -36.96 -16.99
N PRO A 503 -20.23 -38.20 -17.05
CA PRO A 503 -20.67 -38.95 -15.86
C PRO A 503 -19.55 -39.40 -14.91
N ASP A 504 -18.29 -39.26 -15.31
CA ASP A 504 -17.12 -39.55 -14.48
C ASP A 504 -15.94 -38.63 -14.85
N PHE A 505 -15.01 -38.48 -13.90
CA PHE A 505 -13.86 -37.58 -14.03
C PHE A 505 -12.95 -37.88 -15.23
N ARG A 506 -12.78 -39.16 -15.61
CA ARG A 506 -11.96 -39.56 -16.76
C ARG A 506 -12.68 -39.24 -18.08
N SER A 507 -14.00 -39.35 -18.11
CA SER A 507 -14.83 -38.91 -19.23
C SER A 507 -14.88 -37.38 -19.38
N ALA A 508 -14.93 -36.61 -18.28
CA ALA A 508 -14.88 -35.15 -18.32
C ALA A 508 -13.51 -34.66 -18.82
N GLN A 509 -12.42 -35.25 -18.32
CA GLN A 509 -11.06 -35.01 -18.84
C GLN A 509 -10.95 -35.29 -20.34
N LYS A 510 -11.55 -36.38 -20.85
CA LYS A 510 -11.64 -36.68 -22.29
C LYS A 510 -12.38 -35.60 -23.08
N ALA A 511 -13.52 -35.14 -22.59
CA ALA A 511 -14.37 -34.22 -23.32
C ALA A 511 -13.78 -32.80 -23.38
N ILE A 512 -13.29 -32.25 -22.26
CA ILE A 512 -12.69 -30.90 -22.18
C ILE A 512 -11.49 -30.78 -23.12
N LEU A 513 -10.58 -31.76 -23.06
CA LEU A 513 -9.37 -31.76 -23.87
C LEU A 513 -9.64 -32.17 -25.34
N SER A 514 -10.80 -32.75 -25.66
CA SER A 514 -11.29 -32.85 -27.05
C SER A 514 -11.76 -31.49 -27.57
N LEU A 515 -12.41 -30.68 -26.72
CA LEU A 515 -12.91 -29.37 -27.09
C LEU A 515 -11.77 -28.37 -27.38
N ALA A 516 -10.73 -28.38 -26.54
CA ALA A 516 -9.56 -27.53 -26.66
C ALA A 516 -8.78 -27.73 -27.98
N ALA A 517 -8.94 -28.86 -28.67
CA ALA A 517 -8.25 -29.17 -29.92
C ALA A 517 -8.90 -28.58 -31.19
N VAL A 518 -10.04 -27.88 -31.07
CA VAL A 518 -10.90 -27.53 -32.23
C VAL A 518 -10.87 -26.03 -32.60
N TRP A 519 -10.35 -25.13 -31.76
CA TRP A 519 -10.44 -23.67 -31.97
C TRP A 519 -9.08 -23.02 -32.31
N SER A 520 -9.06 -22.17 -33.34
CA SER A 520 -7.83 -21.60 -33.92
C SER A 520 -7.31 -20.35 -33.18
N PRO A 521 -5.98 -20.13 -33.15
CA PRO A 521 -5.33 -19.24 -32.18
C PRO A 521 -5.07 -17.79 -32.61
N SER A 522 -5.39 -17.38 -33.84
CA SER A 522 -5.11 -16.01 -34.28
C SER A 522 -5.85 -14.95 -33.45
N ALA A 523 -7.01 -15.28 -32.89
CA ALA A 523 -7.72 -14.43 -31.92
C ALA A 523 -7.11 -14.43 -30.51
N LEU A 524 -6.38 -15.48 -30.13
CA LEU A 524 -5.78 -15.63 -28.79
C LEU A 524 -4.49 -14.80 -28.66
N ALA A 525 -3.74 -14.64 -29.76
CA ALA A 525 -2.42 -14.03 -29.73
C ALA A 525 -2.45 -12.50 -29.61
N THR A 526 -3.36 -11.82 -30.32
CA THR A 526 -3.48 -10.35 -30.26
C THR A 526 -3.87 -9.91 -28.85
N GLN A 527 -4.83 -10.59 -28.22
CA GLN A 527 -5.24 -10.29 -26.83
C GLN A 527 -4.13 -10.53 -25.79
N ILE A 528 -3.18 -11.44 -26.06
CA ILE A 528 -2.00 -11.62 -25.20
C ILE A 528 -0.96 -10.51 -25.47
N GLY A 529 -0.82 -10.05 -26.70
CA GLY A 529 0.04 -8.89 -27.05
C GLY A 529 -0.40 -7.61 -26.35
N ASP A 530 -1.67 -7.25 -26.47
CA ASP A 530 -2.24 -6.03 -25.86
C ASP A 530 -2.11 -6.06 -24.31
N GLY A 531 -2.19 -7.25 -23.71
CA GLY A 531 -2.00 -7.45 -22.27
C GLY A 531 -0.53 -7.38 -21.80
N LEU A 532 0.43 -7.63 -22.67
CA LEU A 532 1.88 -7.54 -22.37
C LEU A 532 2.41 -6.12 -22.58
N GLU A 533 1.91 -5.38 -23.58
CA GLU A 533 2.32 -4.00 -23.83
C GLU A 533 1.90 -3.07 -22.67
N LEU A 534 0.75 -3.33 -22.03
CA LEU A 534 0.33 -2.64 -20.82
C LEU A 534 1.24 -2.92 -19.61
N ALA A 535 1.82 -4.13 -19.53
CA ALA A 535 2.74 -4.52 -18.44
C ALA A 535 4.13 -3.87 -18.58
N ALA A 536 4.58 -3.59 -19.81
CA ALA A 536 5.84 -2.89 -20.07
C ALA A 536 5.81 -1.41 -19.64
N LEU A 537 4.63 -0.77 -19.64
CA LEU A 537 4.48 0.67 -19.36
C LEU A 537 4.39 1.04 -17.86
N GLN A 538 4.42 0.07 -16.93
CA GLN A 538 4.27 0.31 -15.48
C GLN A 538 5.23 -0.50 -14.57
N GLY A 539 6.40 -0.93 -15.08
CA GLY A 539 7.42 -1.63 -14.29
C GLY A 539 8.06 -0.77 -13.18
N ARG A 540 8.16 -1.33 -11.96
CA ARG A 540 8.68 -0.67 -10.73
C ARG A 540 10.21 -0.50 -10.69
N GLU A 541 10.65 0.69 -10.31
CA GLU A 541 11.73 1.05 -9.36
C GLU A 541 11.82 2.59 -9.30
N ALA A 542 12.21 3.31 -8.23
CA ALA A 542 12.40 3.07 -6.79
C ALA A 542 12.23 4.46 -6.08
N ALA A 543 12.30 4.70 -4.76
CA ALA A 543 12.68 3.91 -3.57
C ALA A 543 11.95 4.47 -2.32
N PHE A 544 11.94 3.71 -1.22
CA PHE A 544 11.52 4.14 0.12
C PHE A 544 12.64 4.87 0.88
N LEU A 545 12.34 5.20 2.16
CA LEU A 545 13.25 5.43 3.31
C LEU A 545 13.47 6.92 3.68
N ASP A 546 13.50 7.34 4.95
CA ASP A 546 13.74 6.56 6.20
C ASP A 546 13.10 7.15 7.47
N GLY A 547 13.00 6.35 8.55
CA GLY A 547 13.00 6.88 9.94
C GLY A 547 12.04 6.27 10.98
N GLU A 548 12.33 5.07 11.49
CA GLU A 548 11.72 4.54 12.73
C GLU A 548 12.30 5.20 14.01
N THR A 549 11.48 5.33 15.06
CA THR A 549 11.93 5.34 16.48
C THR A 549 10.89 4.62 17.36
N GLU A 550 11.35 3.90 18.38
CA GLU A 550 10.56 2.96 19.20
C GLU A 550 9.55 3.62 20.19
N GLU A 551 8.71 2.78 20.78
CA GLU A 551 7.76 3.03 21.89
C GLU A 551 6.45 3.77 21.55
N ASP A 552 5.52 3.09 20.86
CA ASP A 552 4.29 2.59 21.51
C ASP A 552 3.49 1.64 20.59
N PHE A 553 3.02 0.52 21.14
CA PHE A 553 2.37 -0.54 20.35
C PHE A 553 0.85 -0.52 20.55
N ALA A 554 0.13 -0.20 19.47
CA ALA A 554 -1.33 -0.11 19.35
C ALA A 554 -2.00 1.15 19.94
N ASP A 555 -1.86 2.27 19.23
CA ASP A 555 -2.92 3.27 19.13
C ASP A 555 -3.32 3.48 17.64
N ALA A 556 -4.55 3.92 17.38
CA ALA A 556 -5.19 3.76 16.07
C ALA A 556 -4.68 4.71 14.96
N ASP A 557 -4.03 5.82 15.34
CA ASP A 557 -3.70 6.92 14.42
C ASP A 557 -2.30 6.84 13.77
N VAL A 558 -1.61 5.70 13.90
CA VAL A 558 -0.45 5.34 13.05
C VAL A 558 -0.90 4.65 11.74
N ILE A 559 -2.20 4.35 11.60
CA ILE A 559 -2.78 3.73 10.41
C ILE A 559 -3.16 4.81 9.38
N ASN A 560 -2.16 5.49 8.82
CA ASN A 560 -2.37 6.29 7.59
C ASN A 560 -1.10 6.46 6.73
N GLN A 561 -0.20 5.49 6.78
CA GLN A 561 0.61 5.15 5.60
C GLN A 561 0.05 3.86 4.99
N PRO A 562 -0.27 3.83 3.68
CA PRO A 562 -0.78 2.62 3.02
C PRO A 562 0.25 1.50 3.12
N PHE A 563 -0.07 0.41 3.82
CA PHE A 563 0.82 -0.75 3.88
C PHE A 563 0.84 -1.43 2.50
N HIS A 564 1.86 -1.06 1.73
CA HIS A 564 1.91 -1.30 0.29
C HIS A 564 1.88 -2.79 -0.06
N GLU A 565 2.55 -3.65 0.70
CA GLU A 565 2.54 -5.10 0.51
C GLU A 565 1.18 -5.74 0.84
N GLN A 566 0.43 -5.20 1.81
CA GLN A 566 -0.95 -5.58 2.10
C GLN A 566 -1.89 -5.20 0.94
N ILE A 567 -1.76 -3.96 0.44
CA ILE A 567 -2.61 -3.43 -0.64
C ILE A 567 -2.31 -4.15 -1.96
N GLU A 568 -1.03 -4.39 -2.25
CA GLU A 568 -0.57 -5.19 -3.41
C GLU A 568 -1.20 -6.59 -3.37
N PHE A 569 -1.04 -7.32 -2.27
CA PHE A 569 -1.62 -8.65 -2.10
C PHE A 569 -3.16 -8.64 -2.19
N PHE A 570 -3.82 -7.64 -1.60
CA PHE A 570 -5.29 -7.58 -1.61
C PHE A 570 -5.88 -7.22 -2.99
N ARG A 571 -5.27 -6.28 -3.71
CA ARG A 571 -5.66 -5.90 -5.09
C ARG A 571 -5.39 -7.01 -6.10
N GLN A 572 -4.43 -7.90 -5.84
CA GLN A 572 -4.10 -9.04 -6.71
C GLN A 572 -5.17 -10.15 -6.67
N LYS A 573 -5.99 -10.24 -5.60
CA LYS A 573 -7.09 -11.21 -5.50
C LYS A 573 -8.13 -10.98 -6.59
N ARG A 574 -8.67 -12.07 -7.15
CA ARG A 574 -9.77 -12.03 -8.13
C ARG A 574 -11.11 -12.33 -7.47
N VAL A 575 -12.16 -11.59 -7.80
CA VAL A 575 -13.51 -11.89 -7.29
C VAL A 575 -13.94 -13.29 -7.70
N LYS A 576 -14.45 -14.08 -6.74
CA LYS A 576 -15.02 -15.40 -6.99
C LYS A 576 -16.39 -15.51 -6.30
N PRO A 577 -17.49 -15.65 -7.05
CA PRO A 577 -18.81 -15.98 -6.51
C PRO A 577 -18.77 -17.21 -5.61
N THR A 578 -19.37 -17.11 -4.42
CA THR A 578 -19.50 -18.23 -3.47
C THR A 578 -20.91 -18.23 -2.86
N LYS A 579 -21.48 -19.41 -2.65
CA LYS A 579 -22.79 -19.61 -2.00
C LYS A 579 -22.63 -19.84 -0.50
N ALA A 580 -21.60 -20.60 -0.12
CA ALA A 580 -21.19 -20.85 1.26
C ALA A 580 -19.74 -20.40 1.48
N TRP A 581 -19.37 -20.18 2.75
CA TRP A 581 -17.99 -19.80 3.10
C TRP A 581 -16.99 -20.92 2.85
N THR A 582 -17.46 -22.16 2.78
CA THR A 582 -16.68 -23.35 2.46
C THR A 582 -16.32 -23.51 0.98
N ASP A 583 -16.88 -22.69 0.08
CA ASP A 583 -16.60 -22.74 -1.37
C ASP A 583 -15.22 -22.15 -1.74
N ALA A 584 -14.54 -21.59 -0.75
CA ALA A 584 -13.16 -21.14 -0.76
C ALA A 584 -12.56 -21.40 0.63
N LEU A 585 -11.48 -22.17 0.69
CA LEU A 585 -10.79 -22.54 1.92
C LEU A 585 -9.27 -22.45 1.69
N ARG A 586 -8.49 -22.32 2.76
CA ARG A 586 -7.02 -22.32 2.71
C ARG A 586 -6.52 -21.30 1.66
N GLY A 587 -5.55 -21.72 0.83
CA GLY A 587 -4.96 -20.94 -0.25
C GLY A 587 -5.90 -20.39 -1.34
N VAL A 588 -7.18 -20.78 -1.38
CA VAL A 588 -8.14 -20.09 -2.24
C VAL A 588 -8.32 -18.63 -1.78
N HIS A 589 -8.22 -18.36 -0.47
CA HIS A 589 -8.28 -16.99 0.07
C HIS A 589 -7.06 -16.12 -0.27
N ASP A 590 -5.91 -16.71 -0.60
CA ASP A 590 -4.75 -15.93 -1.09
C ASP A 590 -4.97 -15.39 -2.50
N ARG A 591 -5.74 -16.11 -3.34
CA ARG A 591 -5.91 -15.80 -4.76
C ARG A 591 -7.29 -15.23 -5.11
N ALA A 592 -8.30 -15.45 -4.27
CA ALA A 592 -9.67 -15.04 -4.53
C ALA A 592 -10.28 -14.16 -3.43
N PHE A 593 -10.93 -13.08 -3.84
CA PHE A 593 -11.81 -12.28 -2.99
C PHE A 593 -13.21 -12.91 -3.00
N VAL A 594 -13.71 -13.26 -1.81
CA VAL A 594 -14.95 -14.01 -1.65
C VAL A 594 -15.79 -13.44 -0.51
N ILE A 595 -17.11 -13.38 -0.72
CA ILE A 595 -18.10 -13.07 0.32
C ILE A 595 -19.18 -14.15 0.24
N ALA A 596 -19.31 -14.97 1.28
CA ALA A 596 -20.18 -16.14 1.28
C ALA A 596 -21.66 -15.78 1.05
N GLY A 597 -22.25 -16.19 -0.06
CA GLY A 597 -23.62 -15.85 -0.46
C GLY A 597 -23.74 -14.59 -1.33
N ALA A 598 -22.63 -13.92 -1.64
CA ALA A 598 -22.54 -12.95 -2.73
C ALA A 598 -22.18 -13.71 -4.02
N THR A 599 -23.17 -13.86 -4.90
CA THR A 599 -23.01 -14.59 -6.18
C THR A 599 -22.83 -13.67 -7.38
N ASP A 600 -23.01 -12.36 -7.19
CA ASP A 600 -22.85 -11.33 -8.21
C ASP A 600 -21.40 -10.81 -8.23
N THR A 601 -20.77 -10.80 -9.40
CA THR A 601 -19.36 -10.43 -9.58
C THR A 601 -19.11 -8.94 -9.48
N ASP A 602 -20.07 -8.12 -9.87
CA ASP A 602 -19.93 -6.67 -9.92
C ASP A 602 -20.13 -6.09 -8.52
N MET A 603 -21.08 -6.66 -7.77
CA MET A 603 -21.23 -6.46 -6.34
C MET A 603 -20.00 -6.89 -5.54
N LEU A 604 -19.41 -8.06 -5.85
CA LEU A 604 -18.15 -8.49 -5.23
C LEU A 604 -17.00 -7.54 -5.56
N THR A 605 -16.97 -7.00 -6.78
CA THR A 605 -15.95 -6.04 -7.22
C THR A 605 -16.11 -4.70 -6.50
N ASP A 606 -17.34 -4.20 -6.36
CA ASP A 606 -17.63 -3.01 -5.56
C ASP A 606 -17.25 -3.20 -4.07
N PHE A 607 -17.49 -4.38 -3.49
CA PHE A 607 -17.03 -4.71 -2.14
C PHE A 607 -15.50 -4.78 -2.02
N GLN A 608 -14.82 -5.40 -2.99
CA GLN A 608 -13.36 -5.45 -3.01
C GLN A 608 -12.78 -4.04 -3.12
N ASN A 609 -13.34 -3.20 -4.00
CA ASN A 609 -12.94 -1.81 -4.18
C ASN A 609 -13.18 -0.96 -2.92
N ALA A 610 -14.27 -1.19 -2.18
CA ALA A 610 -14.54 -0.51 -0.92
C ALA A 610 -13.52 -0.88 0.17
N ILE A 611 -13.08 -2.14 0.24
CA ILE A 611 -12.04 -2.57 1.19
C ILE A 611 -10.65 -2.10 0.73
N ALA A 612 -10.36 -2.09 -0.57
CA ALA A 612 -9.10 -1.58 -1.11
C ALA A 612 -8.94 -0.08 -0.82
N ARG A 613 -9.98 0.74 -1.08
CA ARG A 613 -10.03 2.14 -0.64
C ARG A 613 -9.79 2.27 0.87
N ALA A 614 -10.43 1.43 1.69
CA ALA A 614 -10.22 1.48 3.14
C ALA A 614 -8.78 1.12 3.59
N MET A 615 -8.04 0.31 2.82
CA MET A 615 -6.61 0.07 3.05
C MET A 615 -5.71 1.23 2.59
N GLU A 616 -6.13 1.96 1.56
CA GLU A 616 -5.35 3.03 0.91
C GLU A 616 -5.57 4.41 1.56
N GLU A 617 -6.82 4.69 1.93
CA GLU A 617 -7.31 5.94 2.54
C GLU A 617 -7.40 5.83 4.09
N GLY A 618 -7.03 4.67 4.67
CA GLY A 618 -7.04 4.40 6.11
C GLY A 618 -8.44 4.38 6.76
N THR A 619 -9.53 4.37 5.98
CA THR A 619 -10.88 4.51 6.54
C THR A 619 -11.31 3.28 7.35
N GLY A 620 -11.86 3.50 8.54
CA GLY A 620 -12.29 2.43 9.44
C GLY A 620 -13.59 1.69 9.03
N LEU A 621 -13.95 0.69 9.85
CA LEU A 621 -15.13 -0.17 9.67
C LEU A 621 -16.44 0.60 9.46
N GLU A 622 -16.61 1.77 10.08
CA GLU A 622 -17.81 2.60 9.92
C GLU A 622 -18.01 3.11 8.49
N GLN A 623 -16.92 3.48 7.82
CA GLN A 623 -17.00 3.96 6.43
C GLN A 623 -17.27 2.80 5.48
N PHE A 624 -16.63 1.64 5.69
CA PHE A 624 -16.98 0.41 4.98
C PHE A 624 -18.44 0.00 5.21
N ALA A 625 -18.99 0.20 6.41
CA ALA A 625 -20.38 -0.12 6.70
C ALA A 625 -21.39 0.78 5.96
N LYS A 626 -21.04 2.03 5.62
CA LYS A 626 -21.84 2.91 4.74
C LYS A 626 -21.74 2.47 3.28
N ASP A 627 -20.54 2.14 2.83
CA ASP A 627 -20.33 1.58 1.49
C ASP A 627 -21.06 0.25 1.31
N PHE A 628 -21.08 -0.59 2.34
CA PHE A 628 -21.81 -1.85 2.35
C PHE A 628 -23.31 -1.66 2.13
N ASP A 629 -23.94 -0.71 2.83
CA ASP A 629 -25.37 -0.42 2.65
C ASP A 629 -25.67 0.08 1.23
N ARG A 630 -24.82 0.97 0.71
CA ARG A 630 -24.92 1.51 -0.66
C ARG A 630 -24.83 0.39 -1.70
N ILE A 631 -23.89 -0.55 -1.53
CA ILE A 631 -23.71 -1.70 -2.43
C ILE A 631 -24.90 -2.67 -2.31
N VAL A 632 -25.31 -3.04 -1.09
CA VAL A 632 -26.49 -3.88 -0.84
C VAL A 632 -27.74 -3.30 -1.49
N GLN A 633 -27.97 -1.99 -1.35
CA GLN A 633 -29.11 -1.30 -1.96
C GLN A 633 -29.04 -1.28 -3.49
N ARG A 634 -27.85 -1.04 -4.06
CA ARG A 634 -27.62 -1.00 -5.52
C ARG A 634 -27.95 -2.32 -6.21
N TYR A 635 -27.53 -3.44 -5.63
CA TYR A 635 -27.71 -4.79 -6.20
C TYR A 635 -28.90 -5.57 -5.61
N GLY A 636 -29.65 -4.99 -4.66
CA GLY A 636 -30.80 -5.62 -4.01
C GLY A 636 -30.48 -6.88 -3.20
N TRP A 637 -29.23 -7.01 -2.71
CA TRP A 637 -28.72 -8.27 -2.18
C TRP A 637 -29.25 -8.61 -0.77
N GLN A 638 -29.92 -9.76 -0.67
CA GLN A 638 -30.36 -10.31 0.62
C GLN A 638 -29.29 -11.25 1.20
N TYR A 639 -28.78 -10.92 2.38
CA TYR A 639 -27.77 -11.70 3.10
C TYR A 639 -28.31 -12.26 4.43
N LYS A 640 -27.59 -13.23 5.00
CA LYS A 640 -27.91 -13.85 6.30
C LYS A 640 -27.02 -13.30 7.41
N GLY A 641 -27.61 -13.14 8.60
CA GLY A 641 -26.95 -12.60 9.80
C GLY A 641 -27.14 -11.08 9.96
N GLU A 642 -26.84 -10.56 11.15
CA GLU A 642 -27.00 -9.14 11.47
C GLU A 642 -26.03 -8.26 10.68
N ARG A 643 -26.47 -7.06 10.26
CA ARG A 643 -25.66 -6.08 9.52
C ARG A 643 -24.31 -5.79 10.18
N GLY A 644 -24.30 -5.54 11.49
CA GLY A 644 -23.09 -5.19 12.24
C GLY A 644 -22.08 -6.34 12.33
N TRP A 645 -22.56 -7.57 12.53
CA TRP A 645 -21.72 -8.77 12.47
C TRP A 645 -21.18 -9.00 11.06
N ARG A 646 -22.05 -8.86 10.04
CA ARG A 646 -21.73 -9.16 8.64
C ARG A 646 -20.67 -8.23 8.07
N THR A 647 -20.84 -6.92 8.25
CA THR A 647 -19.87 -5.89 7.85
C THR A 647 -18.52 -6.11 8.53
N ARG A 648 -18.51 -6.36 9.85
CA ARG A 648 -17.29 -6.63 10.62
C ARG A 648 -16.53 -7.87 10.14
N VAL A 649 -17.22 -8.99 9.93
CA VAL A 649 -16.58 -10.24 9.47
C VAL A 649 -15.99 -10.10 8.07
N ILE A 650 -16.69 -9.42 7.14
CA ILE A 650 -16.17 -9.17 5.78
C ILE A 650 -14.94 -8.27 5.84
N PHE A 651 -15.00 -7.18 6.61
CA PHE A 651 -13.92 -6.21 6.72
C PHE A 651 -12.69 -6.78 7.44
N GLU A 652 -12.83 -7.21 8.70
CA GLU A 652 -11.70 -7.64 9.53
C GLU A 652 -10.96 -8.86 8.96
N THR A 653 -11.68 -9.84 8.40
CA THR A 653 -11.06 -11.02 7.78
C THR A 653 -10.19 -10.64 6.58
N ASN A 654 -10.67 -9.76 5.69
CA ASN A 654 -9.92 -9.32 4.53
C ASN A 654 -8.75 -8.39 4.93
N MET A 655 -8.98 -7.46 5.87
CA MET A 655 -7.94 -6.59 6.40
C MET A 655 -6.79 -7.38 7.05
N ARG A 656 -7.10 -8.32 7.96
CA ARG A 656 -6.06 -9.05 8.71
C ARG A 656 -5.34 -10.11 7.90
N SER A 657 -6.03 -10.84 7.02
CA SER A 657 -5.36 -11.80 6.12
C SER A 657 -4.41 -11.09 5.16
N ALA A 658 -4.80 -9.94 4.61
CA ALA A 658 -3.93 -9.15 3.74
C ALA A 658 -2.76 -8.50 4.50
N TYR A 659 -2.99 -7.98 5.72
CA TYR A 659 -1.92 -7.46 6.57
C TYR A 659 -0.89 -8.53 6.93
N MET A 660 -1.32 -9.74 7.32
CA MET A 660 -0.39 -10.83 7.64
C MET A 660 0.36 -11.36 6.40
N ALA A 661 -0.27 -11.40 5.22
CA ALA A 661 0.42 -11.75 3.98
C ALA A 661 1.47 -10.70 3.56
N GLY A 662 1.17 -9.40 3.70
CA GLY A 662 2.16 -8.34 3.49
C GLY A 662 3.33 -8.44 4.47
N ARG A 663 3.04 -8.73 5.75
CA ARG A 663 4.07 -8.93 6.79
C ARG A 663 4.92 -10.17 6.53
N LEU A 664 4.34 -11.24 5.98
CA LEU A 664 5.08 -12.43 5.58
C LEU A 664 6.13 -12.10 4.52
N LYS A 665 5.72 -11.41 3.45
CA LYS A 665 6.60 -10.96 2.36
C LYS A 665 7.81 -10.18 2.90
N GLN A 666 7.57 -9.22 3.79
CA GLN A 666 8.64 -8.48 4.47
C GLN A 666 9.55 -9.36 5.34
N MET A 667 9.01 -10.35 6.06
CA MET A 667 9.82 -11.22 6.92
C MET A 667 10.58 -12.33 6.17
N ARG A 668 10.22 -12.58 4.91
CA ARG A 668 10.89 -13.55 4.01
C ARG A 668 11.87 -12.93 3.03
N ASP A 669 11.95 -11.60 2.97
CA ASP A 669 12.98 -10.89 2.21
C ASP A 669 14.38 -11.45 2.58
N PRO A 670 15.24 -11.82 1.61
CA PRO A 670 16.52 -12.45 1.88
C PRO A 670 17.42 -11.67 2.85
N ASP A 671 17.40 -10.34 2.82
CA ASP A 671 18.20 -9.52 3.72
C ASP A 671 17.57 -9.43 5.11
N VAL A 672 16.24 -9.42 5.22
CA VAL A 672 15.53 -9.51 6.50
C VAL A 672 15.75 -10.88 7.16
N VAL A 673 15.63 -11.98 6.41
CA VAL A 673 15.90 -13.34 6.91
C VAL A 673 17.34 -13.47 7.42
N LYS A 674 18.31 -12.92 6.68
CA LYS A 674 19.74 -12.94 7.05
C LYS A 674 20.03 -12.18 8.34
N LEU A 675 19.32 -11.09 8.62
CA LEU A 675 19.50 -10.25 9.81
C LEU A 675 18.60 -10.65 10.99
N ARG A 676 17.42 -11.20 10.72
CA ARG A 676 16.33 -11.47 11.68
C ARG A 676 15.69 -12.86 11.45
N PRO A 677 16.46 -13.97 11.51
CA PRO A 677 16.02 -15.31 11.10
C PRO A 677 15.01 -16.00 12.05
N TYR A 678 14.57 -15.34 13.12
CA TYR A 678 13.64 -15.90 14.10
C TYR A 678 12.29 -15.20 14.03
N MET A 679 11.20 -15.91 14.30
CA MET A 679 9.84 -15.38 14.33
C MET A 679 9.21 -15.63 15.71
N GLU A 680 8.56 -14.60 16.27
CA GLU A 680 7.84 -14.65 17.55
C GLU A 680 6.33 -14.63 17.31
N TYR A 681 5.60 -15.60 17.87
CA TYR A 681 4.14 -15.61 17.87
C TYR A 681 3.56 -14.63 18.91
N ARG A 682 2.71 -13.72 18.47
CA ARG A 682 2.10 -12.67 19.30
C ARG A 682 0.58 -12.84 19.35
N HIS A 683 0.02 -13.10 20.53
CA HIS A 683 -1.42 -12.99 20.75
C HIS A 683 -1.82 -11.51 20.83
N GLY A 684 -2.95 -11.13 20.24
CA GLY A 684 -3.45 -9.75 20.26
C GLY A 684 -4.72 -9.61 21.09
N GLU A 685 -4.73 -8.68 22.03
CA GLU A 685 -5.84 -8.46 22.98
C GLU A 685 -6.89 -7.42 22.49
N THR A 686 -6.85 -7.04 21.21
CA THR A 686 -7.65 -5.96 20.62
C THR A 686 -9.10 -6.35 20.26
N ARG A 687 -9.50 -7.60 20.51
CA ARG A 687 -10.83 -8.13 20.19
C ARG A 687 -11.91 -7.60 21.14
N GLN A 688 -13.10 -7.30 20.64
CA GLN A 688 -14.31 -7.18 21.49
C GLN A 688 -15.37 -8.23 21.11
N PRO A 689 -15.89 -9.02 22.08
CA PRO A 689 -15.42 -9.15 23.46
C PRO A 689 -14.04 -9.83 23.55
N LYS A 690 -13.24 -9.46 24.57
CA LYS A 690 -11.90 -10.00 24.85
C LYS A 690 -11.96 -11.45 25.37
N ILE A 691 -12.30 -12.39 24.49
CA ILE A 691 -12.24 -13.83 24.79
C ILE A 691 -10.99 -14.41 24.09
N PRO A 692 -9.86 -14.55 24.81
CA PRO A 692 -8.66 -15.17 24.27
C PRO A 692 -8.88 -16.68 24.06
N ARG A 693 -8.25 -17.23 23.02
CA ARG A 693 -8.29 -18.66 22.70
C ARG A 693 -7.15 -19.34 23.45
N PRO A 694 -7.36 -20.38 24.28
CA PRO A 694 -6.33 -20.94 25.15
C PRO A 694 -5.01 -21.30 24.44
N PHE A 695 -5.09 -21.95 23.28
CA PHE A 695 -3.91 -22.29 22.47
C PHE A 695 -3.18 -21.05 21.96
N HIS A 696 -3.90 -20.03 21.46
CA HIS A 696 -3.28 -18.81 20.93
C HIS A 696 -2.61 -17.99 22.04
N GLN A 697 -3.14 -18.06 23.26
CA GLN A 697 -2.51 -17.47 24.44
C GLN A 697 -1.30 -18.28 24.91
N ALA A 698 -1.35 -19.61 24.84
CA ALA A 698 -0.24 -20.50 25.20
C ALA A 698 0.96 -20.37 24.23
N TRP A 699 0.71 -20.09 22.95
CA TRP A 699 1.77 -19.81 21.96
C TRP A 699 2.36 -18.40 22.09
N HIS A 700 1.85 -17.53 22.98
CA HIS A 700 2.35 -16.17 23.09
C HIS A 700 3.82 -16.12 23.56
N GLY A 701 4.70 -15.54 22.75
CA GLY A 701 6.13 -15.45 23.04
C GLY A 701 6.93 -16.70 22.64
N LEU A 702 6.30 -17.67 21.96
CA LEU A 702 6.98 -18.75 21.26
C LEU A 702 7.83 -18.16 20.13
N VAL A 703 9.12 -18.49 20.12
CA VAL A 703 10.12 -18.02 19.15
C VAL A 703 10.69 -19.21 18.39
N LEU A 704 10.39 -19.34 17.10
CA LEU A 704 10.93 -20.39 16.23
C LEU A 704 11.80 -19.78 15.13
N ARG A 705 12.51 -20.59 14.35
CA ARG A 705 13.20 -20.11 13.13
C ARG A 705 12.16 -19.84 12.03
N TYR A 706 12.45 -18.93 11.10
CA TYR A 706 11.51 -18.49 10.06
C TYR A 706 11.03 -19.61 9.10
N ASP A 707 11.81 -20.69 8.99
CA ASP A 707 11.57 -21.85 8.13
C ASP A 707 11.15 -23.10 8.93
N ASP A 708 10.80 -22.95 10.21
CA ASP A 708 10.28 -24.03 11.03
C ASP A 708 8.93 -24.54 10.46
N PRO A 709 8.75 -25.85 10.24
CA PRO A 709 7.53 -26.40 9.64
C PRO A 709 6.23 -26.02 10.36
N TRP A 710 6.28 -25.72 11.66
CA TRP A 710 5.13 -25.29 12.47
C TRP A 710 4.41 -24.06 11.87
N TRP A 711 5.16 -23.15 11.25
CA TRP A 711 4.61 -21.94 10.62
C TRP A 711 3.72 -22.21 9.42
N ASN A 712 3.86 -23.36 8.73
CA ASN A 712 3.05 -23.66 7.55
C ASN A 712 1.55 -23.75 7.87
N THR A 713 1.19 -24.08 9.13
CA THR A 713 -0.19 -24.29 9.59
C THR A 713 -0.62 -23.38 10.75
N HIS A 714 0.33 -22.76 11.47
CA HIS A 714 0.07 -21.94 12.66
C HIS A 714 0.36 -20.44 12.49
N PHE A 715 0.67 -19.97 11.28
CA PHE A 715 0.91 -18.55 11.02
C PHE A 715 -0.42 -17.75 10.93
N PRO A 716 -0.65 -16.74 11.79
CA PRO A 716 -1.91 -16.01 11.85
C PRO A 716 -2.34 -15.28 10.57
N PRO A 717 -3.64 -14.94 10.41
CA PRO A 717 -4.78 -15.30 11.27
C PRO A 717 -5.10 -16.81 11.29
N ASN A 718 -5.21 -17.37 12.49
CA ASN A 718 -5.41 -18.81 12.72
C ASN A 718 -6.88 -19.25 12.83
N ASP A 719 -7.83 -18.32 12.76
CA ASP A 719 -9.28 -18.56 12.68
C ASP A 719 -10.04 -17.24 12.40
N TRP A 720 -11.35 -17.32 12.19
CA TRP A 720 -12.26 -16.18 12.14
C TRP A 720 -12.07 -15.22 13.33
N LEU A 721 -11.97 -13.92 13.01
CA LEU A 721 -11.74 -12.81 13.95
C LEU A 721 -10.46 -12.97 14.82
N CYS A 722 -9.48 -13.77 14.39
CA CYS A 722 -8.19 -13.89 15.06
C CYS A 722 -7.43 -12.55 15.04
N SER A 723 -6.88 -12.15 16.18
CA SER A 723 -6.12 -10.90 16.41
C SER A 723 -4.62 -11.15 16.62
N CYS A 724 -4.16 -12.39 16.44
CA CYS A 724 -2.75 -12.75 16.58
C CYS A 724 -1.92 -12.27 15.38
N GLY A 725 -0.61 -12.17 15.56
CA GLY A 725 0.35 -11.84 14.50
C GLY A 725 1.75 -12.38 14.82
N VAL A 726 2.71 -12.06 13.95
CA VAL A 726 4.09 -12.55 14.05
C VAL A 726 5.10 -11.41 13.91
N ARG A 727 6.22 -11.51 14.62
CA ARG A 727 7.31 -10.52 14.58
C ARG A 727 8.67 -11.19 14.38
N SER A 728 9.45 -10.72 13.40
CA SER A 728 10.84 -11.15 13.19
C SER A 728 11.78 -10.64 14.30
N LEU A 729 12.72 -11.47 14.74
CA LEU A 729 13.72 -11.21 15.78
C LEU A 729 15.13 -11.54 15.30
N SER A 730 16.10 -10.70 15.68
CA SER A 730 17.53 -10.99 15.51
C SER A 730 18.07 -11.83 16.67
N LEU A 731 19.26 -12.44 16.50
CA LEU A 731 19.94 -13.15 17.59
C LEU A 731 20.25 -12.23 18.79
N ALA A 732 20.46 -10.93 18.56
CA ALA A 732 20.65 -9.95 19.63
C ALA A 732 19.35 -9.70 20.41
N ASP A 733 18.18 -9.81 19.78
CA ASP A 733 16.89 -9.67 20.44
C ASP A 733 16.56 -10.89 21.31
N LEU A 734 16.93 -12.09 20.85
CA LEU A 734 16.83 -13.32 21.65
C LEU A 734 17.71 -13.22 22.91
N LYS A 735 18.97 -12.79 22.76
CA LYS A 735 19.89 -12.59 23.90
C LYS A 735 19.39 -11.53 24.88
N ARG A 736 18.86 -10.39 24.40
CA ARG A 736 18.21 -9.37 25.25
C ARG A 736 17.01 -9.90 26.03
N ARG A 737 16.41 -11.01 25.59
CA ARG A 737 15.28 -11.70 26.23
C ARG A 737 15.69 -12.91 27.08
N GLY A 738 16.99 -13.12 27.29
CA GLY A 738 17.51 -14.26 28.05
C GLY A 738 17.36 -15.61 27.35
N LYS A 739 17.22 -15.63 26.02
CA LYS A 739 17.21 -16.86 25.21
C LYS A 739 18.52 -17.02 24.44
N ASP A 740 19.12 -18.21 24.52
CA ASP A 740 20.35 -18.55 23.78
C ASP A 740 20.09 -19.07 22.36
N GLY A 741 18.83 -19.35 22.01
CA GLY A 741 18.39 -19.86 20.70
C GLY A 741 16.86 -19.82 20.55
N PRO A 742 16.31 -20.34 19.45
CA PRO A 742 14.86 -20.53 19.31
C PRO A 742 14.35 -21.57 20.33
N ASP A 743 13.06 -21.50 20.64
CA ASP A 743 12.34 -22.52 21.38
C ASP A 743 12.17 -23.79 20.52
N MET A 744 11.70 -24.88 21.13
CA MET A 744 11.21 -26.04 20.37
C MET A 744 9.74 -25.85 20.01
N ALA A 745 9.35 -26.21 18.80
CA ALA A 745 7.95 -26.18 18.37
C ALA A 745 7.07 -27.05 19.29
N PRO A 746 5.87 -26.59 19.69
CA PRO A 746 4.86 -27.46 20.26
C PRO A 746 4.51 -28.54 19.22
N GLY A 747 4.68 -29.81 19.57
CA GLY A 747 4.54 -30.92 18.61
C GLY A 747 3.15 -31.01 17.97
N ASP A 748 3.09 -31.67 16.82
CA ASP A 748 1.90 -31.78 15.96
C ASP A 748 0.75 -32.56 16.64
N LEU A 749 -0.02 -31.87 17.47
CA LEU A 749 -1.26 -32.36 18.03
C LEU A 749 -2.40 -32.06 17.06
N THR A 750 -2.96 -33.10 16.45
CA THR A 750 -4.19 -33.01 15.65
C THR A 750 -5.42 -33.32 16.50
N VAL A 751 -6.56 -32.76 16.10
CA VAL A 751 -7.89 -33.11 16.61
C VAL A 751 -8.76 -33.63 15.46
N PRO A 752 -9.55 -34.69 15.67
CA PRO A 752 -10.47 -35.19 14.65
C PRO A 752 -11.67 -34.25 14.52
N LEU A 753 -11.90 -33.73 13.32
CA LEU A 753 -13.03 -32.90 12.95
C LEU A 753 -13.87 -33.61 11.89
N ILE A 754 -15.20 -33.51 11.96
CA ILE A 754 -16.06 -33.89 10.84
C ILE A 754 -16.09 -32.70 9.87
N ASP A 755 -15.59 -32.90 8.66
CA ASP A 755 -15.62 -31.91 7.59
C ASP A 755 -17.07 -31.51 7.28
N PRO A 756 -17.46 -30.23 7.45
CA PRO A 756 -18.83 -29.78 7.19
C PRO A 756 -19.23 -29.85 5.71
N VAL A 757 -18.28 -30.05 4.78
CA VAL A 757 -18.55 -30.16 3.34
C VAL A 757 -18.72 -31.61 2.91
N SER A 758 -17.73 -32.47 3.16
CA SER A 758 -17.76 -33.88 2.72
C SER A 758 -18.37 -34.86 3.73
N GLY A 759 -18.60 -34.44 4.97
CA GLY A 759 -19.06 -35.29 6.07
C GLY A 759 -18.04 -36.32 6.55
N LYS A 760 -16.81 -36.29 6.04
CA LYS A 760 -15.73 -37.21 6.41
C LYS A 760 -15.02 -36.75 7.68
N LEU A 761 -14.46 -37.69 8.43
CA LEU A 761 -13.53 -37.37 9.52
C LEU A 761 -12.18 -36.96 8.90
N ILE A 762 -11.68 -35.79 9.30
CA ILE A 762 -10.37 -35.25 8.92
C ILE A 762 -9.58 -34.91 10.19
N GLU A 763 -8.26 -34.87 10.08
CA GLU A 763 -7.40 -34.39 11.16
C GLU A 763 -7.06 -32.91 10.96
N GLN A 764 -7.19 -32.12 12.02
CA GLN A 764 -6.97 -30.67 12.02
C GLN A 764 -5.94 -30.29 13.10
N PRO A 765 -4.98 -29.38 12.83
CA PRO A 765 -4.05 -28.87 13.85
C PRO A 765 -4.79 -28.24 15.05
N GLN A 766 -4.41 -28.64 16.26
CA GLN A 766 -5.09 -28.22 17.48
C GLN A 766 -4.98 -26.71 17.72
N GLY A 767 -6.12 -26.04 17.86
CA GLY A 767 -6.21 -24.59 18.07
C GLY A 767 -6.29 -23.74 16.79
N ILE A 768 -6.25 -24.36 15.61
CA ILE A 768 -6.46 -23.71 14.31
C ILE A 768 -7.92 -23.90 13.86
N GLY A 769 -8.49 -22.88 13.22
CA GLY A 769 -9.85 -22.90 12.66
C GLY A 769 -9.93 -23.68 11.33
N TYR A 770 -11.12 -24.21 11.01
CA TYR A 770 -11.29 -24.97 9.75
C TYR A 770 -11.12 -24.05 8.53
N GLY A 771 -10.19 -24.43 7.64
CA GLY A 771 -9.81 -23.64 6.46
C GLY A 771 -8.73 -22.58 6.72
N TRP A 772 -8.23 -22.46 7.95
CA TRP A 772 -7.17 -21.53 8.37
C TRP A 772 -5.82 -22.22 8.60
N ASP A 773 -5.71 -23.50 8.24
CA ASP A 773 -4.53 -24.36 8.31
C ASP A 773 -3.56 -24.09 7.15
N TYR A 774 -3.19 -22.82 6.96
CA TYR A 774 -2.22 -22.35 5.96
C TYR A 774 -1.62 -21.01 6.40
N MET A 775 -0.50 -20.64 5.79
CA MET A 775 0.15 -19.35 5.98
C MET A 775 -0.31 -18.35 4.89
N PRO A 776 -1.05 -17.27 5.22
CA PRO A 776 -1.55 -16.33 4.21
C PRO A 776 -0.42 -15.60 3.49
N GLY A 777 -0.49 -15.56 2.15
CA GLY A 777 0.54 -15.01 1.26
C GLY A 777 1.56 -16.01 0.76
N ASP A 778 1.74 -17.15 1.44
CA ASP A 778 2.76 -18.17 1.10
C ASP A 778 2.62 -18.71 -0.33
N LEU A 779 1.36 -18.90 -0.77
CA LEU A 779 1.02 -19.50 -2.06
C LEU A 779 1.02 -18.50 -3.21
N TRP A 780 1.42 -17.25 -2.93
CA TRP A 780 1.71 -16.24 -3.94
C TRP A 780 3.21 -16.24 -4.26
N GLU A 781 4.07 -16.30 -3.23
CA GLU A 781 5.53 -16.38 -3.37
C GLU A 781 5.99 -17.71 -3.99
N ARG A 782 5.34 -18.82 -3.64
CA ARG A 782 5.67 -20.17 -4.13
C ARG A 782 5.15 -20.47 -5.56
N GLY A 783 4.55 -19.49 -6.24
CA GLY A 783 4.03 -19.64 -7.60
C GLY A 783 2.71 -20.41 -7.69
N LEU A 784 2.21 -20.64 -8.92
CA LEU A 784 0.82 -21.02 -9.17
C LEU A 784 0.37 -22.43 -8.74
N VAL A 785 1.24 -23.25 -8.14
CA VAL A 785 0.88 -24.59 -7.64
C VAL A 785 -0.13 -24.48 -6.46
N PRO A 786 -1.30 -25.15 -6.51
CA PRO A 786 -2.20 -25.20 -5.36
C PRO A 786 -1.72 -26.20 -4.29
N SER A 787 -1.63 -25.77 -3.02
CA SER A 787 -1.27 -26.65 -1.89
C SER A 787 -2.26 -27.78 -1.60
N ALA A 788 -3.43 -27.79 -2.24
CA ALA A 788 -4.34 -28.94 -2.22
C ALA A 788 -3.85 -30.14 -3.05
N LEU A 789 -2.84 -29.96 -3.92
CA LEU A 789 -2.21 -31.09 -4.64
C LEU A 789 -1.23 -31.88 -3.75
N THR A 790 -0.81 -31.32 -2.61
CA THR A 790 0.09 -31.97 -1.64
C THR A 790 -0.63 -32.88 -0.64
N SER A 791 -1.97 -32.83 -0.51
CA SER A 791 -2.71 -33.57 0.54
C SER A 791 -3.49 -34.80 0.10
N ASP A 792 -3.96 -34.89 -1.16
CA ASP A 792 -4.96 -35.90 -1.56
C ASP A 792 -4.56 -36.75 -2.79
N GLY A 793 -3.25 -36.88 -3.04
CA GLY A 793 -2.70 -37.70 -4.12
C GLY A 793 -2.64 -39.19 -3.78
N SER A 794 -3.76 -39.92 -3.85
CA SER A 794 -3.72 -41.38 -3.80
C SER A 794 -3.05 -41.95 -5.07
N VAL A 795 -1.92 -42.62 -4.87
CA VAL A 795 -1.04 -43.11 -5.95
C VAL A 795 -1.72 -44.25 -6.73
N THR A 796 -1.78 -44.12 -8.05
CA THR A 796 -1.97 -45.26 -8.96
C THR A 796 -0.61 -45.68 -9.55
N LEU A 797 -0.35 -46.98 -9.54
CA LEU A 797 1.02 -47.55 -9.52
C LEU A 797 1.56 -48.02 -10.89
N GLU A 798 0.85 -47.81 -12.00
CA GLU A 798 1.16 -48.47 -13.28
C GLU A 798 1.96 -47.61 -14.29
N ASN A 799 2.08 -46.29 -14.09
CA ASN A 799 2.95 -45.45 -14.92
C ASN A 799 3.73 -44.43 -14.07
N PRO A 800 5.04 -44.66 -13.83
CA PRO A 800 5.81 -43.82 -12.90
C PRO A 800 6.11 -42.40 -13.42
N LEU A 801 5.94 -42.13 -14.72
CA LEU A 801 6.31 -40.85 -15.35
C LEU A 801 5.10 -39.96 -15.71
N GLN A 802 3.91 -40.54 -15.88
CA GLN A 802 2.70 -39.85 -16.35
C GLN A 802 1.45 -40.39 -15.63
N PRO A 803 0.87 -39.67 -14.64
CA PRO A 803 -0.21 -40.21 -13.81
C PRO A 803 -1.62 -40.02 -14.40
N VAL A 804 -1.75 -39.44 -15.60
CA VAL A 804 -3.06 -39.16 -16.24
C VAL A 804 -3.06 -39.61 -17.70
N GLU A 805 -3.97 -40.51 -18.06
CA GLU A 805 -4.16 -41.02 -19.41
C GLU A 805 -5.60 -40.77 -19.89
N ILE A 806 -5.73 -40.21 -21.10
CA ILE A 806 -7.00 -39.73 -21.65
C ILE A 806 -7.27 -40.44 -22.98
N ASP A 807 -6.53 -40.13 -24.05
CA ASP A 807 -6.58 -40.90 -25.28
C ASP A 807 -5.54 -42.02 -25.26
N ILE A 808 -5.92 -43.19 -25.78
CA ILE A 808 -5.02 -44.33 -25.93
C ILE A 808 -4.28 -44.16 -27.26
N ALA A 809 -2.95 -44.17 -27.24
CA ALA A 809 -2.16 -44.15 -28.46
C ALA A 809 -2.38 -45.43 -29.30
N GLU A 810 -2.61 -45.27 -30.61
CA GLU A 810 -2.54 -46.42 -31.52
C GLU A 810 -1.11 -46.93 -31.63
N SER A 811 -0.94 -48.21 -31.99
CA SER A 811 0.37 -48.88 -31.98
C SER A 811 1.45 -48.12 -32.75
N VAL A 812 2.69 -48.24 -32.29
CA VAL A 812 3.87 -47.64 -32.95
C VAL A 812 3.98 -48.05 -34.42
N GLU A 813 3.52 -49.25 -34.79
CA GLU A 813 3.48 -49.68 -36.20
C GLU A 813 2.50 -48.85 -37.04
N ALA A 814 1.38 -48.42 -36.47
CA ALA A 814 0.42 -47.53 -37.14
C ALA A 814 0.92 -46.08 -37.20
N LEU A 815 1.67 -45.62 -36.19
CA LEU A 815 2.43 -44.36 -36.24
C LEU A 815 3.46 -44.38 -37.38
N LEU A 816 4.30 -45.42 -37.45
CA LEU A 816 5.26 -45.60 -38.53
C LEU A 816 4.61 -45.73 -39.92
N LYS A 817 3.35 -46.21 -40.02
CA LYS A 817 2.63 -46.26 -41.30
C LYS A 817 2.21 -44.87 -41.82
N ARG A 818 1.90 -43.90 -40.94
CA ARG A 818 1.51 -42.52 -41.32
C ARG A 818 2.68 -41.52 -41.40
N SER A 819 3.83 -41.87 -40.82
CA SER A 819 4.92 -40.92 -40.62
C SER A 819 5.62 -40.53 -41.93
N LYS A 820 6.30 -39.38 -41.91
CA LYS A 820 7.08 -38.88 -43.04
C LYS A 820 8.57 -38.89 -42.70
N PRO A 821 9.45 -39.15 -43.67
CA PRO A 821 10.88 -39.01 -43.44
C PRO A 821 11.24 -37.57 -43.09
N PHE A 822 12.16 -37.41 -42.14
CA PHE A 822 12.75 -36.11 -41.82
C PHE A 822 13.39 -35.49 -43.07
N LYS A 823 13.24 -34.18 -43.22
CA LYS A 823 13.93 -33.38 -44.25
C LYS A 823 15.24 -32.81 -43.72
N ALA A 824 15.23 -32.38 -42.46
CA ALA A 824 16.42 -32.01 -41.72
C ALA A 824 17.36 -33.21 -41.63
N LYS A 825 18.66 -32.94 -41.78
CA LYS A 825 19.72 -33.92 -41.57
C LYS A 825 20.38 -33.64 -40.23
N PRO A 826 20.90 -34.68 -39.53
CA PRO A 826 21.74 -34.46 -38.37
C PRO A 826 22.90 -33.56 -38.74
N LEU A 827 23.32 -32.73 -37.79
CA LEU A 827 24.57 -31.99 -37.92
C LEU A 827 25.76 -32.95 -37.87
N ARG A 828 26.90 -32.47 -38.34
CA ARG A 828 28.16 -33.20 -38.21
C ARG A 828 28.73 -32.95 -36.82
N ASP A 829 29.47 -33.92 -36.30
CA ASP A 829 30.04 -33.87 -34.95
C ASP A 829 31.10 -32.75 -34.76
N ASP A 830 31.49 -32.05 -35.83
CA ASP A 830 32.45 -30.94 -35.87
C ASP A 830 31.82 -29.53 -35.77
N VAL A 831 30.49 -29.42 -35.61
CA VAL A 831 29.77 -28.13 -35.54
C VAL A 831 29.82 -27.49 -34.14
N SER A 832 30.03 -26.17 -34.08
CA SER A 832 30.16 -25.42 -32.83
C SER A 832 28.86 -25.39 -32.01
N ARG A 833 28.97 -25.25 -30.68
CA ARG A 833 27.80 -25.27 -29.77
C ARG A 833 26.75 -24.20 -30.09
N GLU A 834 27.21 -22.99 -30.38
CA GLU A 834 26.35 -21.87 -30.79
C GLU A 834 25.64 -22.18 -32.11
N GLU A 835 26.34 -22.77 -33.07
CA GLU A 835 25.80 -23.12 -34.39
C GLU A 835 24.81 -24.31 -34.29
N ASN A 836 25.04 -25.25 -33.37
CA ASN A 836 24.08 -26.31 -33.03
C ASN A 836 22.76 -25.72 -32.47
N ILE A 837 22.84 -24.74 -31.57
CA ILE A 837 21.64 -24.09 -31.00
C ILE A 837 20.96 -23.19 -32.06
N ARG A 838 21.73 -22.41 -32.83
CA ARG A 838 21.20 -21.67 -34.00
C ARG A 838 20.49 -22.59 -34.99
N SER A 839 20.95 -23.82 -35.18
CA SER A 839 20.29 -24.78 -36.07
C SER A 839 18.88 -25.20 -35.61
N PHE A 840 18.61 -25.11 -34.31
CA PHE A 840 17.29 -25.32 -33.73
C PHE A 840 16.44 -24.04 -33.79
N LEU A 841 17.03 -22.86 -33.58
CA LEU A 841 16.33 -21.58 -33.56
C LEU A 841 15.97 -21.06 -34.96
N THR A 842 16.89 -21.20 -35.93
CA THR A 842 16.74 -20.67 -37.31
C THR A 842 15.47 -21.17 -38.02
N PRO A 843 15.06 -22.46 -37.92
CA PRO A 843 13.79 -22.94 -38.50
C PRO A 843 12.54 -22.20 -37.99
N PHE A 844 12.56 -21.70 -36.75
CA PHE A 844 11.49 -20.88 -36.19
C PHE A 844 11.61 -19.39 -36.51
N GLY A 845 12.72 -18.96 -37.13
CA GLY A 845 13.06 -17.55 -37.35
C GLY A 845 13.73 -16.86 -36.15
N ALA A 846 14.23 -17.62 -35.18
CA ALA A 846 14.95 -17.14 -34.01
C ALA A 846 16.49 -17.25 -34.18
N ASP A 847 17.24 -16.53 -33.35
CA ASP A 847 18.70 -16.58 -33.21
C ASP A 847 19.06 -16.50 -31.70
N LEU A 848 20.34 -16.58 -31.35
CA LEU A 848 20.81 -16.40 -29.97
C LEU A 848 20.38 -15.03 -29.42
N ASP A 849 19.96 -15.00 -28.15
CA ASP A 849 19.39 -13.84 -27.46
C ASP A 849 18.09 -13.28 -28.10
N GLN A 850 17.53 -13.95 -29.12
CA GLN A 850 16.30 -13.53 -29.81
C GLN A 850 15.18 -14.56 -29.65
N ALA A 851 14.19 -14.24 -28.81
CA ALA A 851 12.98 -15.05 -28.65
C ALA A 851 11.97 -14.83 -29.79
N VAL A 852 11.33 -15.91 -30.25
CA VAL A 852 10.24 -15.89 -31.24
C VAL A 852 9.05 -16.69 -30.72
N LEU A 853 7.84 -16.17 -30.91
CA LEU A 853 6.59 -16.85 -30.54
C LEU A 853 6.12 -17.78 -31.68
N PHE A 854 6.48 -19.05 -31.60
CA PHE A 854 6.15 -20.09 -32.57
C PHE A 854 4.72 -20.64 -32.36
N GLU A 855 3.94 -20.80 -33.44
CA GLU A 855 2.60 -21.41 -33.41
C GLU A 855 2.64 -22.85 -33.97
N ASP A 856 2.23 -23.83 -33.16
CA ASP A 856 2.30 -25.26 -33.52
C ASP A 856 1.13 -25.77 -34.38
N LYS A 857 1.18 -27.06 -34.78
CA LYS A 857 0.14 -27.68 -35.63
C LYS A 857 -1.23 -27.89 -34.95
N ALA A 858 -1.31 -27.73 -33.64
CA ALA A 858 -2.56 -27.65 -32.88
C ALA A 858 -2.92 -26.19 -32.50
N GLY A 859 -2.21 -25.20 -33.05
CA GLY A 859 -2.44 -23.78 -32.82
C GLY A 859 -1.91 -23.23 -31.50
N HIS A 860 -1.15 -23.98 -30.70
CA HIS A 860 -0.61 -23.42 -29.46
C HIS A 860 0.64 -22.57 -29.73
N LYS A 861 0.73 -21.41 -29.07
CA LYS A 861 1.89 -20.51 -29.17
C LYS A 861 2.89 -20.75 -28.05
N LEU A 862 4.14 -21.01 -28.43
CA LEU A 862 5.27 -21.23 -27.53
C LEU A 862 6.38 -20.20 -27.75
N PRO A 863 6.97 -19.62 -26.69
CA PRO A 863 8.21 -18.87 -26.82
C PRO A 863 9.37 -19.85 -27.11
N ILE A 864 10.11 -19.59 -28.19
CA ILE A 864 11.31 -20.34 -28.57
C ILE A 864 12.50 -19.37 -28.52
N SER A 865 13.52 -19.70 -27.74
CA SER A 865 14.76 -18.92 -27.58
C SER A 865 15.91 -19.82 -27.11
N ASP A 866 17.12 -19.27 -27.06
CA ASP A 866 18.31 -19.95 -26.55
C ASP A 866 18.27 -20.20 -25.03
N GLN A 867 17.40 -19.51 -24.28
CA GLN A 867 17.15 -19.76 -22.84
C GLN A 867 16.74 -21.21 -22.55
N LEU A 868 16.11 -21.89 -23.51
CA LEU A 868 15.84 -23.33 -23.44
C LEU A 868 17.11 -24.15 -23.18
N PHE A 869 18.26 -23.65 -23.61
CA PHE A 869 19.55 -24.30 -23.53
C PHE A 869 20.46 -23.69 -22.44
N ARG A 870 19.98 -22.88 -21.49
CA ARG A 870 20.85 -22.27 -20.45
C ARG A 870 20.82 -23.03 -19.11
N GLY A 871 21.99 -23.14 -18.49
CA GLY A 871 22.20 -23.74 -17.17
C GLY A 871 22.09 -22.74 -16.03
N GLY A 872 22.20 -23.22 -14.79
CA GLY A 872 22.16 -22.37 -13.57
C GLY A 872 23.36 -21.44 -13.38
N ASP A 873 24.36 -21.52 -14.25
CA ASP A 873 25.54 -20.65 -14.35
C ASP A 873 25.49 -19.74 -15.59
N ASP A 874 24.32 -19.62 -16.23
CA ASP A 874 24.07 -18.90 -17.50
C ASP A 874 24.90 -19.41 -18.70
N THR A 875 25.57 -20.58 -18.55
CA THR A 875 26.24 -21.23 -19.67
C THR A 875 25.24 -22.01 -20.52
N LEU A 876 25.51 -22.09 -21.83
CA LEU A 876 24.73 -22.97 -22.71
C LEU A 876 24.98 -24.45 -22.30
N THR A 877 23.95 -25.30 -22.35
CA THR A 877 23.88 -26.70 -21.89
C THR A 877 22.91 -27.50 -22.79
N GLY A 878 23.11 -28.82 -22.92
CA GLY A 878 22.22 -29.68 -23.72
C GLY A 878 22.90 -30.91 -24.33
N ASP A 879 22.19 -32.04 -24.37
CA ASP A 879 22.75 -33.40 -24.61
C ASP A 879 22.49 -33.97 -26.03
N HIS A 880 21.94 -33.20 -26.97
CA HIS A 880 21.54 -33.69 -28.31
C HIS A 880 21.98 -32.76 -29.46
N ALA A 881 23.29 -32.47 -29.52
CA ALA A 881 23.88 -31.54 -30.49
C ALA A 881 23.81 -32.01 -31.96
N ASP A 882 23.88 -33.32 -32.23
CA ASP A 882 23.78 -33.88 -33.59
C ASP A 882 22.35 -33.78 -34.15
N LEU A 883 21.34 -33.79 -33.29
CA LEU A 883 19.92 -33.91 -33.69
C LEU A 883 19.12 -32.62 -33.60
N THR A 884 19.69 -31.49 -33.20
CA THR A 884 18.93 -30.26 -32.93
C THR A 884 18.08 -29.75 -34.11
N PRO A 885 18.49 -29.85 -35.39
CA PRO A 885 17.61 -29.57 -36.54
C PRO A 885 16.40 -30.51 -36.64
N LEU A 886 16.53 -31.78 -36.22
CA LEU A 886 15.45 -32.76 -36.21
C LEU A 886 14.51 -32.54 -35.01
N LEU A 887 15.01 -32.01 -33.89
CA LEU A 887 14.17 -31.58 -32.77
C LEU A 887 13.27 -30.41 -33.20
N ALA A 888 13.84 -29.42 -33.91
CA ALA A 888 13.06 -28.33 -34.49
C ALA A 888 12.04 -28.85 -35.52
N GLU A 889 12.43 -29.74 -36.45
CA GLU A 889 11.47 -30.36 -37.37
C GLU A 889 10.38 -31.17 -36.63
N ALA A 890 10.69 -31.85 -35.53
CA ALA A 890 9.71 -32.59 -34.75
C ALA A 890 8.64 -31.68 -34.12
N MET A 891 8.97 -30.44 -33.75
CA MET A 891 8.02 -29.43 -33.26
C MET A 891 7.27 -28.73 -34.41
N MET A 892 7.92 -28.49 -35.55
CA MET A 892 7.33 -27.81 -36.71
C MET A 892 6.46 -28.70 -37.60
N ASP A 893 6.79 -29.99 -37.75
CA ASP A 893 6.01 -30.99 -38.50
C ASP A 893 5.84 -32.30 -37.68
N PRO A 894 5.26 -32.25 -36.47
CA PRO A 894 5.00 -33.44 -35.62
C PRO A 894 4.07 -34.43 -36.30
N ASP A 895 4.19 -35.73 -36.00
CA ASP A 895 3.17 -36.72 -36.37
C ASP A 895 2.03 -36.79 -35.34
N GLU A 896 2.32 -36.48 -34.08
CA GLU A 896 1.35 -36.33 -32.99
C GLU A 896 1.77 -35.18 -32.06
N ILE A 897 0.81 -34.47 -31.49
CA ILE A 897 1.04 -33.58 -30.34
C ILE A 897 0.19 -34.09 -29.19
N TRP A 898 0.83 -34.35 -28.05
CA TRP A 898 0.20 -34.81 -26.82
C TRP A 898 0.30 -33.76 -25.71
N VAL A 899 -0.68 -33.71 -24.81
CA VAL A 899 -0.67 -32.87 -23.60
C VAL A 899 -0.94 -33.76 -22.39
N GLY A 900 -0.08 -33.68 -21.37
CA GLY A 900 -0.16 -34.52 -20.18
C GLY A 900 0.52 -33.89 -18.96
N VAL A 901 0.78 -34.72 -17.95
CA VAL A 901 1.37 -34.32 -16.67
C VAL A 901 2.57 -35.22 -16.40
N ALA A 902 3.77 -34.67 -16.29
CA ALA A 902 4.99 -35.41 -16.01
C ALA A 902 5.40 -35.36 -14.53
N ARG A 903 6.01 -36.44 -14.03
CA ARG A 903 6.84 -36.40 -12.82
C ARG A 903 8.30 -36.08 -13.19
N ARG A 904 8.93 -35.19 -12.42
CA ARG A 904 10.33 -34.82 -12.53
C ARG A 904 11.05 -35.07 -11.20
N HIS A 905 12.02 -35.97 -11.20
CA HIS A 905 12.98 -36.11 -10.09
C HIS A 905 13.99 -34.96 -10.16
N GLU A 906 14.32 -34.34 -9.02
CA GLU A 906 15.37 -33.34 -8.95
C GLU A 906 16.77 -33.99 -8.90
N LYS A 907 17.80 -33.33 -9.45
CA LYS A 907 19.17 -33.89 -9.48
C LYS A 907 19.88 -33.88 -8.11
N SER A 908 19.30 -33.22 -7.11
CA SER A 908 19.73 -33.29 -5.70
C SER A 908 18.92 -34.36 -4.99
N GLY A 909 19.57 -35.44 -4.54
CA GLY A 909 18.94 -36.73 -4.22
C GLY A 909 18.03 -36.82 -2.99
N ASP A 910 17.59 -35.70 -2.41
CA ASP A 910 16.74 -35.62 -1.21
C ASP A 910 15.39 -34.90 -1.44
N ALA A 911 15.09 -34.42 -2.66
CA ALA A 911 13.86 -33.70 -2.98
C ALA A 911 12.78 -34.59 -3.63
N PRO A 912 11.47 -34.36 -3.33
CA PRO A 912 10.36 -35.15 -3.89
C PRO A 912 10.02 -34.77 -5.34
N ASP A 913 9.37 -35.70 -6.05
CA ASP A 913 8.96 -35.54 -7.45
C ASP A 913 8.02 -34.35 -7.71
N GLU A 914 8.44 -33.45 -8.59
CA GLU A 914 7.61 -32.35 -9.08
C GLU A 914 6.63 -32.84 -10.17
N LEU A 915 5.35 -32.48 -10.06
CA LEU A 915 4.33 -32.75 -11.09
C LEU A 915 4.12 -31.51 -11.98
N VAL A 916 4.46 -31.62 -13.26
CA VAL A 916 4.47 -30.51 -14.23
C VAL A 916 3.59 -30.81 -15.43
N VAL A 917 2.78 -29.84 -15.88
CA VAL A 917 2.05 -29.97 -17.16
C VAL A 917 3.04 -29.80 -18.31
N ASN A 918 3.07 -30.75 -19.24
CA ASN A 918 3.97 -30.71 -20.38
C ASN A 918 3.26 -31.01 -21.70
N ARG A 919 3.77 -30.38 -22.77
CA ARG A 919 3.34 -30.54 -24.15
C ARG A 919 4.40 -31.33 -24.92
N ARG A 920 3.99 -32.36 -25.64
CA ARG A 920 4.89 -33.36 -26.24
C ARG A 920 4.70 -33.45 -27.75
N TYR A 921 5.75 -33.16 -28.49
CA TYR A 921 5.80 -33.21 -29.95
C TYR A 921 6.45 -34.52 -30.39
N VAL A 922 5.65 -35.44 -30.95
CA VAL A 922 6.11 -36.77 -31.36
C VAL A 922 6.22 -36.83 -32.88
N ARG A 923 7.39 -37.23 -33.38
CA ARG A 923 7.69 -37.39 -34.81
C ARG A 923 8.43 -38.69 -35.04
N ALA A 924 8.01 -39.44 -36.05
CA ALA A 924 8.62 -40.70 -36.44
C ALA A 924 9.08 -40.65 -37.91
N ASP A 925 9.98 -41.56 -38.29
CA ASP A 925 10.38 -41.78 -39.67
C ASP A 925 10.46 -43.28 -39.96
N ARG A 926 9.57 -43.76 -40.83
CA ARG A 926 9.49 -45.15 -41.26
C ARG A 926 10.74 -45.65 -41.99
N LYS A 927 11.47 -44.75 -42.66
CA LYS A 927 12.60 -45.07 -43.54
C LYS A 927 13.91 -45.22 -42.77
N SER A 928 14.17 -44.33 -41.80
CA SER A 928 15.33 -44.43 -40.90
C SER A 928 15.05 -45.26 -39.64
N GLY A 929 13.78 -45.43 -39.25
CA GLY A 929 13.41 -46.02 -37.96
C GLY A 929 13.67 -45.10 -36.76
N LEU A 930 13.92 -43.81 -37.01
CA LEU A 930 14.10 -42.78 -35.99
C LEU A 930 12.74 -42.33 -35.46
N MET A 931 12.63 -42.17 -34.14
CA MET A 931 11.50 -41.48 -33.51
C MET A 931 12.00 -40.50 -32.45
N ILE A 932 11.33 -39.37 -32.33
CA ILE A 932 11.67 -38.26 -31.44
C ILE A 932 10.39 -37.85 -30.70
N ALA A 933 10.47 -37.67 -29.38
CA ALA A 933 9.51 -36.90 -28.61
C ALA A 933 10.21 -35.71 -27.95
N VAL A 934 9.78 -34.49 -28.25
CA VAL A 934 10.23 -33.26 -27.57
C VAL A 934 9.19 -32.87 -26.54
N GLU A 935 9.56 -32.80 -25.27
CA GLU A 935 8.70 -32.36 -24.17
C GLU A 935 9.01 -30.91 -23.80
N MET A 936 7.98 -30.07 -23.72
CA MET A 936 8.07 -28.66 -23.33
C MET A 936 7.24 -28.41 -22.06
N GLY A 937 7.80 -27.70 -21.08
CA GLY A 937 7.13 -27.22 -19.88
C GLY A 937 7.60 -25.81 -19.49
N ASP A 938 7.02 -25.23 -18.44
CA ASP A 938 7.16 -23.80 -18.09
C ASP A 938 8.61 -23.31 -17.90
N ARG A 939 9.49 -24.19 -17.39
CA ARG A 939 10.91 -23.88 -17.11
C ARG A 939 11.88 -24.98 -17.56
N PHE A 940 11.45 -25.83 -18.48
CA PHE A 940 12.28 -26.92 -18.99
C PHE A 940 11.82 -27.38 -20.37
N TRP A 941 12.73 -27.98 -21.10
CA TRP A 941 12.39 -28.89 -22.18
C TRP A 941 13.27 -30.14 -22.06
N SER A 942 12.87 -31.21 -22.75
CA SER A 942 13.71 -32.39 -22.96
C SER A 942 13.39 -33.02 -24.30
N ALA A 943 14.30 -33.86 -24.81
CA ALA A 943 13.97 -34.74 -25.93
C ALA A 943 14.31 -36.18 -25.58
N VAL A 944 13.53 -37.10 -26.12
CA VAL A 944 13.80 -38.53 -26.11
C VAL A 944 13.85 -39.00 -27.55
N VAL A 945 14.87 -39.79 -27.87
CA VAL A 945 15.15 -40.27 -29.22
C VAL A 945 15.31 -41.79 -29.19
N ALA A 946 14.56 -42.49 -30.04
CA ALA A 946 14.73 -43.92 -30.27
C ALA A 946 15.28 -44.15 -31.69
N ARG A 947 16.31 -45.00 -31.81
CA ARG A 947 16.92 -45.38 -33.09
C ARG A 947 16.61 -46.87 -33.33
N GLY A 948 15.64 -47.17 -34.19
CA GLY A 948 15.23 -48.53 -34.57
C GLY A 948 13.90 -48.99 -33.95
N ARG A 949 13.27 -50.00 -34.58
CA ARG A 949 11.88 -50.43 -34.26
C ARG A 949 11.72 -51.11 -32.89
N ASP A 950 12.81 -51.61 -32.31
CA ASP A 950 12.77 -52.41 -31.08
C ASP A 950 13.00 -51.57 -29.81
N GLN A 951 13.41 -50.30 -29.94
CA GLN A 951 13.69 -49.39 -28.82
C GLN A 951 12.56 -48.38 -28.55
N THR A 952 11.32 -48.73 -28.92
CA THR A 952 10.21 -47.77 -29.00
C THR A 952 9.46 -47.55 -27.69
N GLY A 953 9.61 -48.45 -26.70
CA GLY A 953 8.85 -48.43 -25.45
C GLY A 953 8.96 -47.12 -24.65
N ALA A 954 10.15 -46.53 -24.55
CA ALA A 954 10.34 -45.27 -23.82
C ALA A 954 9.63 -44.05 -24.47
N LEU A 955 9.35 -44.12 -25.79
CA LEU A 955 8.55 -43.12 -26.50
C LEU A 955 7.07 -43.46 -26.47
N ASP A 956 6.70 -44.74 -26.51
CA ASP A 956 5.30 -45.15 -26.42
C ASP A 956 4.71 -44.79 -25.04
N MET A 957 5.49 -44.94 -23.96
CA MET A 957 5.15 -44.44 -22.61
C MET A 957 4.94 -42.92 -22.51
N ARG A 958 5.28 -42.14 -23.55
CA ARG A 958 5.07 -40.68 -23.63
C ARG A 958 3.90 -40.30 -24.55
N ARG A 959 3.32 -41.27 -25.27
CA ARG A 959 2.14 -41.10 -26.12
C ARG A 959 0.88 -41.39 -25.30
N ASN A 960 0.67 -40.57 -24.28
CA ASN A 960 -0.46 -40.61 -23.35
C ASN A 960 -0.85 -39.19 -22.95
N GLY A 961 -1.93 -39.05 -22.17
CA GLY A 961 -2.63 -37.78 -21.98
C GLY A 961 -3.62 -37.55 -23.12
N LYS A 962 -3.85 -36.30 -23.54
CA LYS A 962 -4.70 -36.00 -24.71
C LYS A 962 -3.89 -35.90 -25.99
N LEU A 963 -4.36 -36.52 -27.06
CA LEU A 963 -3.90 -36.28 -28.43
C LEU A 963 -4.60 -35.02 -28.98
N VAL A 964 -3.86 -33.90 -29.06
CA VAL A 964 -4.39 -32.61 -29.56
C VAL A 964 -4.10 -32.36 -31.04
N PHE A 965 -3.22 -33.16 -31.65
CA PHE A 965 -3.01 -33.19 -33.10
C PHE A 965 -2.51 -34.57 -33.54
N GLN A 966 -2.95 -35.04 -34.70
CA GLN A 966 -2.41 -36.23 -35.36
C GLN A 966 -2.31 -36.02 -36.88
N ARG A 967 -1.21 -36.47 -37.49
CA ARG A 967 -1.03 -36.44 -38.94
C ARG A 967 -2.01 -37.39 -39.64
N SER A 968 -2.80 -36.83 -40.55
CA SER A 968 -3.72 -37.57 -41.42
C SER A 968 -3.02 -38.73 -42.16
N LYS A 969 -3.62 -39.92 -42.13
CA LYS A 969 -3.24 -41.05 -42.98
C LYS A 969 -3.46 -40.66 -44.45
N LYS A 970 -2.42 -40.76 -45.28
CA LYS A 970 -2.47 -40.66 -46.74
C LYS A 970 -2.31 -42.05 -47.34
#